data_AF-A0A2T4VSC1-F1
#
_entry.id   AF-A0A2T4VSC1-F1
#
_cell.length_a   1.000
_cell.length_b   1.000
_cell.length_c   1.000
_cell.angle_alpha   90.00
_cell.angle_beta   90.00
_cell.angle_gamma   90.00
#
_symmetry.space_group_name_H-M   'P 1'
#
loop_
_entity.id
_entity.type
_entity.pdbx_description
1 polymer ?
#
loop_
_entity_poly.entity_id
_entity_poly.type
_entity_poly.pdbx_seq_one_letter_code
_entity_poly.pdbx_strand_id
1 'polypeptide(L)'
;MMTSSRARSPRRSLIPPGFFLATAVLLLLEGMAGCARSDTPPPPVEAQVEGYWLRPIPRGSRMVPCGHGSHAWVWTPGRDGLWLVDADGRELLSKSFSDKDKDARVVDVVPTADPERAWVHVQVPSIVDDISEVYGVDHQGREQRLQDPIQQLTLVPSEGHERLWVVSGVNKQLRVFDAAGSEVGRVDPSALSGVIVRKAIPVGDGQQGWLVLDQSLYQVDLRGRSFSSTPQKPSMVRAKDVSSLVPTARPQRAWVLAEQPGTSGSQFVLVGREGAKTTSAPLPGVVQRLIPHGGGSSFWMVVAPTSSPGGAGFSGPSLKLVGVDDGKVVGRGLEVEGKPTLEHSPDGHVWVSDDKRVYLLGDGGDEVARSEEGLALGGARLLPLSAERAWAVTRDNGVHLLSVKGTVITESASLATGLRDATPKAWDAHGGWLLSDDGTRLHRLELGPEGLSLIPVLEGVAMGDVLPIPGTGRFWISGIPRGYVYGPASEVRRVAVGFAGGAGIERDAGGKVQVRGRLEAGAPLESLELDWPGLAQAAGAGRTLRLELRAEDGSGELVGQGLRHLAEPSGLLFQWMAPPGSAEHLYRTVVAHEVENGSRLSATFQHVPFGVPLLDRVWVRTALACLAVTLLLLLPVLLLRPSAAPRRWLPLLGYVASLVGAGGGELMGLLGGLRIHLPTVLAVTCAELVLCAGLGLLSPAVFRRLVFTHPFSWAAAPLLRWPSFRRRFFAAHVRQVRRRVDVASAQANGEVFVELSSNVVEYSGPGVPPSPSERTAEELCLLLTRGRAHLLIQCAGGRGKSALLRQLVRLSLERFEKQPALPLPVFIDPAAEDLETAAKEALQDLGLPEALRDALLESGDFFLVLDGLTESKLEPEALRRYLEREMGLHAPVLLSARPNEAYRAAMSHALRWMGVEPKRLDEAGLVRFQAAYPGPDGKPPVLSESSRRICRGRAADGTYVPILVRLALRFGGSDVDSVINLYRAVFAGLLKKDPDDAATSELLTFAETLCLGSYWEHRSRLIVFRDSPDEPKLRMLLDAGLLVSADARPGPVPTHVRFFHDSMQSYLTARALYARHASQARWDCLWRAAGEPGFAREQSDLMTEAGSELFQMCSYVFGYDARLKAELARHLELCAEANDERLNKEGILAAVPEALRPELRKSGRVLSPGLLLSEASRVCGEYADGEALFLLYARIAPLAWPWKPEGSKETASREGADAA
;
A
#
# COMPACT_ATOMS: atom_id res chain seq x y z
N MET A 1 61.92 3.73 -24.94
CA MET A 1 62.08 5.19 -25.18
C MET A 1 60.81 5.66 -25.89
N MET A 2 59.96 6.51 -25.28
CA MET A 2 60.05 7.99 -25.27
C MET A 2 60.03 8.58 -26.70
N THR A 3 59.19 9.55 -27.14
CA THR A 3 58.02 10.33 -26.60
C THR A 3 57.36 11.07 -27.80
N SER A 4 56.18 11.73 -27.83
CA SER A 4 55.13 12.13 -26.86
C SER A 4 53.73 12.20 -27.58
N SER A 5 52.57 12.27 -26.91
CA SER A 5 51.70 13.46 -26.62
C SER A 5 51.32 14.35 -27.82
N ARG A 6 50.06 14.76 -28.09
CA ARG A 6 48.91 15.30 -27.31
C ARG A 6 47.60 15.12 -28.15
N ALA A 7 46.34 15.26 -27.71
CA ALA A 7 45.69 15.53 -26.41
C ALA A 7 44.22 14.99 -26.43
N ARG A 8 43.57 14.87 -25.26
CA ARG A 8 42.12 14.58 -25.12
C ARG A 8 41.35 15.81 -24.64
N SER A 9 40.10 15.98 -25.08
CA SER A 9 39.04 16.68 -24.35
C SER A 9 37.83 15.74 -24.14
N PRO A 10 37.01 15.92 -23.08
CA PRO A 10 36.01 14.93 -22.68
C PRO A 10 34.65 15.09 -23.41
N ARG A 11 33.94 13.96 -23.53
CA ARG A 11 32.60 13.87 -24.12
C ARG A 11 31.54 14.56 -23.24
N ARG A 12 30.59 15.25 -23.85
CA ARG A 12 29.28 15.53 -23.23
C ARG A 12 28.46 14.23 -23.19
N SER A 13 27.97 13.85 -22.02
CA SER A 13 27.01 12.75 -21.84
C SER A 13 25.58 13.26 -22.03
N LEU A 14 24.80 12.58 -22.87
CA LEU A 14 23.36 12.80 -23.01
C LEU A 14 22.62 12.16 -21.82
N ILE A 15 21.77 12.94 -21.16
CA ILE A 15 20.95 12.50 -20.02
C ILE A 15 19.75 11.69 -20.56
N PRO A 16 19.38 10.54 -19.96
CA PRO A 16 18.27 9.72 -20.44
C PRO A 16 16.90 10.38 -20.17
N PRO A 17 15.90 10.18 -21.06
CA PRO A 17 14.61 10.87 -21.01
C PRO A 17 13.71 10.54 -19.81
N GLY A 18 14.08 9.56 -18.98
CA GLY A 18 13.35 9.24 -17.74
C GLY A 18 13.37 10.36 -16.70
N PHE A 19 14.35 11.27 -16.75
CA PHE A 19 14.47 12.35 -15.77
C PHE A 19 13.35 13.40 -15.89
N PHE A 20 12.93 13.73 -17.12
CA PHE A 20 11.89 14.75 -17.36
C PHE A 20 10.49 14.31 -16.93
N LEU A 21 10.19 13.00 -16.94
CA LEU A 21 8.86 12.51 -16.55
C LEU A 21 8.65 12.62 -15.03
N ALA A 22 9.70 12.35 -14.24
CA ALA A 22 9.67 12.55 -12.79
C ALA A 22 9.46 14.03 -12.43
N THR A 23 10.17 14.95 -13.10
CA THR A 23 10.01 16.40 -12.88
C THR A 23 8.64 16.91 -13.33
N ALA A 24 8.08 16.39 -14.42
CA ALA A 24 6.73 16.76 -14.88
C ALA A 24 5.62 16.30 -13.93
N VAL A 25 5.76 15.11 -13.31
CA VAL A 25 4.83 14.63 -12.28
C VAL A 25 4.98 15.43 -10.98
N LEU A 26 6.20 15.83 -10.59
CA LEU A 26 6.44 16.77 -9.48
C LEU A 26 5.75 18.12 -9.72
N LEU A 27 5.90 18.73 -10.90
CA LEU A 27 5.27 20.01 -11.26
C LEU A 27 3.73 19.93 -11.34
N LEU A 28 3.17 18.79 -11.75
CA LEU A 28 1.71 18.56 -11.73
C LEU A 28 1.16 18.34 -10.31
N LEU A 29 1.97 17.80 -9.39
CA LEU A 29 1.61 17.64 -7.98
C LEU A 29 1.70 18.98 -7.21
N GLU A 30 2.64 19.87 -7.56
CA GLU A 30 2.67 21.25 -7.05
C GLU A 30 1.42 22.05 -7.44
N GLY A 31 0.85 21.79 -8.62
CA GLY A 31 -0.35 22.50 -9.13
C GLY A 31 -1.70 22.08 -8.54
N MET A 32 -1.77 20.96 -7.79
CA MET A 32 -3.03 20.39 -7.27
C MET A 32 -3.20 20.56 -5.75
N ALA A 33 -2.35 21.37 -5.10
CA ALA A 33 -2.44 21.68 -3.66
C ALA A 33 -3.50 22.75 -3.35
N GLY A 34 -4.76 22.50 -3.73
CA GLY A 34 -5.92 23.36 -3.44
C GLY A 34 -6.91 22.70 -2.48
N CYS A 35 -7.31 23.44 -1.44
CA CYS A 35 -8.26 23.06 -0.38
C CYS A 35 -7.70 22.06 0.67
N ALA A 36 -7.81 22.30 1.98
CA ALA A 36 -8.22 23.51 2.69
C ALA A 36 -7.31 23.70 3.91
N ARG A 37 -6.92 24.94 4.19
CA ARG A 37 -6.56 25.33 5.57
C ARG A 37 -7.86 25.48 6.33
N SER A 38 -7.92 25.06 7.59
CA SER A 38 -8.93 25.63 8.46
C SER A 38 -8.58 27.10 8.71
N ASP A 39 -9.53 28.01 8.51
CA ASP A 39 -9.32 29.45 8.77
C ASP A 39 -9.33 29.77 10.29
N THR A 40 -9.57 28.77 11.13
CA THR A 40 -9.47 28.83 12.59
C THR A 40 -8.01 28.65 13.02
N PRO A 41 -7.37 29.64 13.68
CA PRO A 41 -6.06 29.42 14.28
C PRO A 41 -6.18 28.31 15.35
N PRO A 42 -5.19 27.40 15.47
CA PRO A 42 -5.23 26.36 16.49
C PRO A 42 -5.24 27.00 17.89
N PRO A 43 -5.90 26.37 18.88
CA PRO A 43 -5.88 26.84 20.25
C PRO A 43 -4.44 26.92 20.79
N PRO A 44 -4.16 27.84 21.73
CA PRO A 44 -2.83 27.99 22.30
C PRO A 44 -2.40 26.70 23.01
N VAL A 45 -1.10 26.37 22.92
CA VAL A 45 -0.54 25.21 23.62
C VAL A 45 -0.52 25.50 25.12
N GLU A 46 -1.31 24.75 25.88
CA GLU A 46 -1.39 24.86 27.34
C GLU A 46 -0.46 23.83 28.01
N ALA A 47 0.13 24.16 29.16
CA ALA A 47 0.99 23.24 29.91
C ALA A 47 0.69 23.23 31.41
N GLN A 48 0.34 22.05 31.91
CA GLN A 48 0.04 21.77 33.31
C GLN A 48 1.11 20.83 33.88
N VAL A 49 1.66 21.15 35.05
CA VAL A 49 2.67 20.33 35.73
C VAL A 49 2.14 19.92 37.09
N GLU A 50 2.13 18.62 37.34
CA GLU A 50 1.55 17.99 38.53
C GLU A 50 2.54 17.03 39.19
N GLY A 51 2.29 16.71 40.46
CA GLY A 51 3.11 15.81 41.24
C GLY A 51 3.95 16.51 42.31
N TYR A 52 5.01 15.84 42.74
CA TYR A 52 5.76 16.16 43.96
C TYR A 52 7.16 15.54 43.99
N TRP A 53 8.02 16.06 44.88
CA TRP A 53 9.25 15.39 45.31
C TRP A 53 9.22 15.01 46.77
N LEU A 54 10.02 13.99 47.09
CA LEU A 54 10.37 13.60 48.44
C LEU A 54 11.89 13.67 48.61
N ARG A 55 12.36 14.42 49.61
CA ARG A 55 13.78 14.41 49.99
C ARG A 55 14.01 13.58 51.25
N PRO A 56 14.75 12.45 51.19
CA PRO A 56 14.92 11.56 52.33
C PRO A 56 15.81 12.13 53.43
N ILE A 57 15.36 11.95 54.68
CA ILE A 57 16.05 12.17 55.94
C ILE A 57 16.65 10.82 56.42
N PRO A 58 17.64 10.77 57.33
CA PRO A 58 18.19 9.51 57.85
C PRO A 58 17.16 8.50 58.39
N ARG A 59 17.57 7.23 58.51
CA ARG A 59 16.66 6.13 58.84
C ARG A 59 16.28 6.11 60.33
N GLY A 60 14.97 6.09 60.61
CA GLY A 60 14.41 5.97 61.97
C GLY A 60 14.31 7.28 62.76
N SER A 61 14.51 8.44 62.13
CA SER A 61 14.53 9.73 62.81
C SER A 61 13.14 10.25 63.21
N ARG A 62 13.04 10.82 64.41
CA ARG A 62 11.99 11.76 64.83
C ARG A 62 12.35 13.18 64.41
N MET A 63 11.37 14.07 64.39
CA MET A 63 11.55 15.48 64.08
C MET A 63 10.56 16.37 64.83
N VAL A 64 10.96 17.61 65.10
CA VAL A 64 10.10 18.68 65.63
C VAL A 64 10.43 20.00 64.93
N PRO A 65 9.44 20.72 64.38
CA PRO A 65 9.67 21.99 63.71
C PRO A 65 10.06 23.08 64.72
N CYS A 66 10.94 23.98 64.28
CA CYS A 66 11.20 25.25 64.95
C CYS A 66 9.94 26.15 64.93
N GLY A 67 9.85 27.12 65.83
CA GLY A 67 8.65 27.98 65.98
C GLY A 67 8.22 28.75 64.72
N HIS A 68 9.13 28.99 63.77
CA HIS A 68 8.84 29.62 62.47
C HIS A 68 8.46 28.62 61.34
N GLY A 69 8.46 27.31 61.60
CA GLY A 69 8.12 26.22 60.65
C GLY A 69 9.14 25.89 59.55
N SER A 70 9.95 26.85 59.09
CA SER A 70 10.91 26.69 57.97
C SER A 70 12.16 25.83 58.26
N HIS A 71 12.42 25.46 59.52
CA HIS A 71 13.46 24.50 59.90
C HIS A 71 12.86 23.47 60.86
N ALA A 72 13.46 22.28 60.92
CA ALA A 72 13.11 21.25 61.87
C ALA A 72 14.36 20.66 62.54
N TRP A 73 14.27 20.45 63.85
CA TRP A 73 15.21 19.63 64.59
C TRP A 73 14.88 18.17 64.37
N VAL A 74 15.87 17.36 64.01
CA VAL A 74 15.75 15.94 63.67
C VAL A 74 16.72 15.16 64.55
N TRP A 75 16.29 14.04 65.12
CA TRP A 75 17.14 13.15 65.92
C TRP A 75 16.71 11.70 65.72
N THR A 76 17.56 10.72 66.03
CA THR A 76 17.16 9.30 65.98
C THR A 76 17.06 8.75 67.40
N PRO A 77 15.86 8.40 67.91
CA PRO A 77 15.71 7.89 69.26
C PRO A 77 16.62 6.69 69.53
N GLY A 78 17.38 6.75 70.62
CA GLY A 78 18.30 5.68 71.00
C GLY A 78 19.62 5.64 70.22
N ARG A 79 19.90 6.65 69.37
CA ARG A 79 21.22 6.90 68.77
C ARG A 79 21.75 8.26 69.20
N ASP A 80 23.04 8.46 68.99
CA ASP A 80 23.62 9.79 68.98
C ASP A 80 23.28 10.52 67.67
N GLY A 81 23.22 11.86 67.73
CA GLY A 81 22.95 12.73 66.58
C GLY A 81 21.69 13.58 66.70
N LEU A 82 21.88 14.89 66.58
CA LEU A 82 20.88 15.92 66.38
C LEU A 82 21.24 16.72 65.13
N TRP A 83 20.24 16.98 64.29
CA TRP A 83 20.37 17.72 63.04
C TRP A 83 19.39 18.88 63.01
N LEU A 84 19.79 20.00 62.42
CA LEU A 84 18.88 21.07 62.01
C LEU A 84 18.76 21.02 60.49
N VAL A 85 17.55 20.87 59.97
CA VAL A 85 17.28 20.83 58.52
C VAL A 85 16.37 21.98 58.09
N ASP A 86 16.62 22.54 56.90
CA ASP A 86 15.78 23.57 56.27
C ASP A 86 14.61 23.00 55.46
N ALA A 87 13.65 23.84 55.09
CA ALA A 87 12.50 23.47 54.27
C ALA A 87 12.82 22.98 52.84
N ASP A 88 14.09 23.04 52.39
CA ASP A 88 14.57 22.37 51.17
C ASP A 88 15.21 20.99 51.50
N GLY A 89 15.22 20.61 52.78
CA GLY A 89 15.80 19.42 53.40
C GLY A 89 17.33 19.45 53.58
N ARG A 90 17.98 20.61 53.45
CA ARG A 90 19.43 20.75 53.64
C ARG A 90 19.76 20.71 55.13
N GLU A 91 20.79 19.95 55.46
CA GLU A 91 21.37 19.93 56.80
C GLU A 91 22.15 21.22 57.03
N LEU A 92 21.65 22.06 57.94
CA LEU A 92 22.30 23.28 58.40
C LEU A 92 23.24 23.01 59.58
N LEU A 93 22.92 21.99 60.39
CA LEU A 93 23.71 21.58 61.55
C LEU A 93 23.73 20.05 61.69
N SER A 94 24.89 19.52 62.08
CA SER A 94 25.09 18.17 62.61
C SER A 94 25.74 18.27 64.00
N LYS A 95 25.15 17.65 65.02
CA LYS A 95 25.68 17.65 66.40
C LYS A 95 25.64 16.24 66.99
N SER A 96 26.79 15.81 67.53
CA SER A 96 26.93 14.61 68.36
C SER A 96 27.06 15.00 69.83
N PHE A 97 26.46 14.20 70.71
CA PHE A 97 26.57 14.27 72.17
C PHE A 97 27.39 13.12 72.77
N SER A 98 27.79 12.12 71.98
CA SER A 98 28.76 11.13 72.44
C SER A 98 30.14 11.77 72.60
N ASP A 99 30.75 11.51 73.75
CA ASP A 99 32.17 11.76 73.99
C ASP A 99 32.88 10.39 74.01
N LYS A 100 34.20 10.36 73.87
CA LYS A 100 34.96 9.17 73.44
C LYS A 100 34.78 7.89 74.29
N ASP A 101 34.26 8.00 75.51
CA ASP A 101 34.01 6.89 76.43
C ASP A 101 32.52 6.68 76.80
N LYS A 102 31.55 7.35 76.15
CA LYS A 102 30.11 7.27 76.50
C LYS A 102 29.14 7.36 75.30
N ASP A 103 28.34 6.30 75.11
CA ASP A 103 27.26 6.20 74.12
C ASP A 103 26.02 7.05 74.48
N ALA A 104 26.12 8.37 74.38
CA ALA A 104 24.98 9.26 74.58
C ALA A 104 23.86 9.01 73.54
N ARG A 105 22.60 9.11 73.97
CA ARG A 105 21.42 8.90 73.13
C ARG A 105 20.47 10.08 73.25
N VAL A 106 20.05 10.67 72.13
CA VAL A 106 19.00 11.70 72.16
C VAL A 106 17.65 11.00 72.36
N VAL A 107 16.93 11.39 73.42
CA VAL A 107 15.60 10.85 73.76
C VAL A 107 14.53 11.72 73.15
N ASP A 108 14.57 13.02 73.46
CA ASP A 108 13.54 13.98 73.11
C ASP A 108 14.15 15.37 72.85
N VAL A 109 13.45 16.18 72.05
CA VAL A 109 13.86 17.53 71.68
C VAL A 109 12.65 18.44 71.78
N VAL A 110 12.74 19.45 72.66
CA VAL A 110 11.67 20.42 72.90
C VAL A 110 12.13 21.77 72.35
N PRO A 111 11.49 22.34 71.31
CA PRO A 111 11.85 23.67 70.81
C PRO A 111 11.60 24.73 71.91
N THR A 112 12.36 25.82 71.88
CA THR A 112 12.13 26.95 72.79
C THR A 112 11.31 28.06 72.09
N ALA A 113 10.92 29.09 72.83
CA ALA A 113 10.35 30.32 72.26
C ALA A 113 11.33 31.09 71.34
N ASP A 114 12.64 30.89 71.49
CA ASP A 114 13.64 31.26 70.47
C ASP A 114 13.61 30.18 69.38
N PRO A 115 13.15 30.50 68.15
CA PRO A 115 12.94 29.51 67.10
C PRO A 115 14.26 28.87 66.62
N GLU A 116 15.40 29.48 66.93
CA GLU A 116 16.73 28.98 66.58
C GLU A 116 17.35 28.13 67.70
N ARG A 117 16.59 27.77 68.74
CA ARG A 117 17.05 26.94 69.87
C ARG A 117 16.12 25.78 70.20
N ALA A 118 16.69 24.74 70.79
CA ALA A 118 15.95 23.65 71.43
C ALA A 118 16.58 23.23 72.76
N TRP A 119 15.75 22.73 73.67
CA TRP A 119 16.18 21.95 74.82
C TRP A 119 16.19 20.47 74.44
N VAL A 120 17.33 19.81 74.60
CA VAL A 120 17.62 18.45 74.14
C VAL A 120 17.77 17.55 75.36
N HIS A 121 16.92 16.54 75.48
CA HIS A 121 17.02 15.49 76.50
C HIS A 121 17.95 14.38 75.98
N VAL A 122 19.09 14.23 76.64
CA VAL A 122 20.10 13.21 76.34
C VAL A 122 20.11 12.19 77.47
N GLN A 123 20.13 10.92 77.13
CA GLN A 123 20.22 9.80 78.05
C GLN A 123 21.55 9.07 77.82
N VAL A 124 22.35 9.00 78.87
CA VAL A 124 23.69 8.42 78.87
C VAL A 124 23.64 7.09 79.63
N PRO A 125 23.89 5.94 78.96
CA PRO A 125 23.87 4.63 79.59
C PRO A 125 24.87 4.54 80.74
N SER A 126 24.48 3.85 81.80
CA SER A 126 25.30 3.62 82.99
C SER A 126 25.07 2.22 83.54
N ILE A 127 26.01 1.72 84.34
CA ILE A 127 26.05 0.33 84.84
C ILE A 127 24.87 0.00 85.78
N VAL A 128 24.25 1.01 86.40
CA VAL A 128 23.17 0.84 87.40
C VAL A 128 21.80 1.24 86.84
N ASP A 129 21.67 2.48 86.35
CA ASP A 129 20.47 3.01 85.67
C ASP A 129 20.91 4.15 84.74
N ASP A 130 20.24 4.28 83.60
CA ASP A 130 20.51 5.34 82.63
C ASP A 130 20.35 6.75 83.21
N ILE A 131 21.32 7.62 82.91
CA ILE A 131 21.41 8.97 83.47
C ILE A 131 20.89 9.98 82.45
N SER A 132 19.97 10.87 82.85
CA SER A 132 19.42 11.93 82.00
C SER A 132 20.14 13.26 82.19
N GLU A 133 20.52 13.88 81.09
CA GLU A 133 21.09 15.21 80.97
C GLU A 133 20.20 16.08 80.07
N VAL A 134 20.22 17.42 80.25
CA VAL A 134 19.48 18.35 79.40
C VAL A 134 20.43 19.45 78.91
N TYR A 135 20.39 19.71 77.60
CA TYR A 135 21.20 20.72 76.93
C TYR A 135 20.31 21.76 76.27
N GLY A 136 20.62 23.05 76.41
CA GLY A 136 20.16 24.07 75.47
C GLY A 136 21.10 24.07 74.26
N VAL A 137 20.57 23.94 73.05
CA VAL A 137 21.35 23.92 71.80
C VAL A 137 20.83 24.99 70.85
N ASP A 138 21.73 25.79 70.29
CA ASP A 138 21.41 26.81 69.28
C ASP A 138 21.68 26.34 67.84
N HIS A 139 21.20 27.10 66.86
CA HIS A 139 21.40 26.85 65.42
C HIS A 139 22.88 26.80 64.99
N GLN A 140 23.81 27.28 65.83
CA GLN A 140 25.26 27.24 65.59
C GLN A 140 25.91 25.99 66.21
N GLY A 141 25.14 25.13 66.86
CA GLY A 141 25.61 23.91 67.53
C GLY A 141 26.33 24.18 68.85
N ARG A 142 26.18 25.37 69.43
CA ARG A 142 26.65 25.65 70.78
C ARG A 142 25.71 24.98 71.76
N GLU A 143 26.27 24.21 72.68
CA GLU A 143 25.50 23.53 73.71
C GLU A 143 25.79 24.11 75.09
N GLN A 144 24.74 24.28 75.88
CA GLN A 144 24.80 24.67 77.28
C GLN A 144 24.12 23.57 78.09
N ARG A 145 24.90 22.80 78.86
CA ARG A 145 24.33 21.85 79.82
C ARG A 145 23.55 22.62 80.88
N LEU A 146 22.25 22.37 80.99
CA LEU A 146 21.33 23.11 81.86
C LEU A 146 21.37 22.61 83.30
N GLN A 147 21.58 21.30 83.49
CA GLN A 147 21.59 20.67 84.80
C GLN A 147 22.62 19.56 84.91
N ASP A 148 22.93 19.21 86.15
CA ASP A 148 23.71 18.03 86.49
C ASP A 148 23.00 16.73 86.03
N PRO A 149 23.73 15.63 85.81
CA PRO A 149 23.15 14.38 85.33
C PRO A 149 22.28 13.71 86.42
N ILE A 150 21.02 13.38 86.11
CA ILE A 150 20.04 12.89 87.10
C ILE A 150 19.24 11.70 86.53
N GLN A 151 18.90 10.73 87.37
CA GLN A 151 18.01 9.60 87.03
C GLN A 151 16.53 10.02 86.99
N GLN A 152 15.77 9.43 86.05
CA GLN A 152 14.33 9.62 85.84
C GLN A 152 13.89 11.09 85.77
N LEU A 153 13.87 11.64 84.55
CA LEU A 153 13.51 13.02 84.28
C LEU A 153 12.12 13.14 83.64
N THR A 154 11.43 14.26 83.87
CA THR A 154 10.30 14.68 83.04
C THR A 154 10.47 16.14 82.64
N LEU A 155 10.39 16.39 81.33
CA LEU A 155 10.40 17.72 80.75
C LEU A 155 8.96 18.22 80.57
N VAL A 156 8.70 19.44 81.04
CA VAL A 156 7.38 20.08 80.92
C VAL A 156 7.58 21.54 80.47
N PRO A 157 7.48 21.85 79.17
CA PRO A 157 7.57 23.23 78.70
C PRO A 157 6.37 24.06 79.18
N SER A 158 6.57 25.38 79.29
CA SER A 158 5.52 26.35 79.53
C SER A 158 4.63 26.51 78.29
N GLU A 159 3.49 27.15 78.48
CA GLU A 159 2.72 27.69 77.36
C GLU A 159 3.64 28.65 76.57
N GLY A 160 3.60 28.57 75.23
CA GLY A 160 4.50 29.34 74.36
C GLY A 160 5.99 28.97 74.41
N HIS A 161 6.40 27.92 75.13
CA HIS A 161 7.79 27.45 75.21
C HIS A 161 8.81 28.49 75.72
N GLU A 162 8.37 29.49 76.50
CA GLU A 162 9.27 30.48 77.11
C GLU A 162 10.18 29.89 78.20
N ARG A 163 9.68 28.88 78.93
CA ARG A 163 10.37 28.25 80.05
C ARG A 163 10.20 26.73 80.03
N LEU A 164 11.20 26.02 80.54
CA LEU A 164 11.17 24.56 80.69
C LEU A 164 11.19 24.19 82.16
N TRP A 165 10.12 23.54 82.64
CA TRP A 165 10.10 22.90 83.95
C TRP A 165 10.73 21.52 83.83
N VAL A 166 11.84 21.32 84.52
CA VAL A 166 12.59 20.07 84.58
C VAL A 166 12.36 19.43 85.94
N VAL A 167 11.63 18.31 85.94
CA VAL A 167 11.24 17.58 87.15
C VAL A 167 12.14 16.35 87.31
N SER A 168 12.85 16.26 88.43
CA SER A 168 13.60 15.06 88.82
C SER A 168 12.71 14.11 89.62
N GLY A 169 12.63 12.84 89.21
CA GLY A 169 11.97 11.79 89.98
C GLY A 169 12.74 11.39 91.24
N VAL A 170 14.07 11.31 91.15
CA VAL A 170 14.93 10.78 92.23
C VAL A 170 15.29 11.84 93.30
N ASN A 171 15.79 13.01 92.89
CA ASN A 171 16.14 14.08 93.82
C ASN A 171 14.93 14.97 94.15
N LYS A 172 13.78 14.72 93.50
CA LYS A 172 12.49 15.41 93.67
C LYS A 172 12.49 16.92 93.36
N GLN A 173 13.63 17.48 92.93
CA GLN A 173 13.76 18.90 92.59
C GLN A 173 12.96 19.24 91.33
N LEU A 174 12.32 20.41 91.34
CA LEU A 174 11.89 21.12 90.13
C LEU A 174 12.91 22.24 89.87
N ARG A 175 13.55 22.21 88.70
CA ARG A 175 14.33 23.33 88.16
C ARG A 175 13.55 23.94 86.99
N VAL A 176 13.61 25.25 86.81
CA VAL A 176 12.96 25.96 85.72
C VAL A 176 13.99 26.76 84.96
N PHE A 177 14.08 26.52 83.65
CA PHE A 177 14.99 27.21 82.73
C PHE A 177 14.22 28.14 81.81
N ASP A 178 14.82 29.23 81.33
CA ASP A 178 14.29 30.02 80.23
C ASP A 178 14.72 29.50 78.85
N ALA A 179 14.15 30.06 77.80
CA ALA A 179 14.50 29.78 76.40
C ALA A 179 15.98 30.04 76.06
N ALA A 180 16.67 30.90 76.83
CA ALA A 180 18.10 31.13 76.67
C ALA A 180 18.97 30.04 77.32
N GLY A 181 18.40 29.21 78.20
CA GLY A 181 19.10 28.16 78.95
C GLY A 181 19.55 28.58 80.36
N SER A 182 19.11 29.73 80.85
CA SER A 182 19.41 30.17 82.22
C SER A 182 18.44 29.54 83.21
N GLU A 183 18.92 29.06 84.36
CA GLU A 183 18.05 28.64 85.45
C GLU A 183 17.35 29.88 86.03
N VAL A 184 16.02 29.99 85.85
CA VAL A 184 15.18 31.10 86.31
C VAL A 184 14.38 30.77 87.58
N GLY A 185 14.43 29.53 88.06
CA GLY A 185 13.85 29.15 89.36
C GLY A 185 14.19 27.74 89.82
N ARG A 186 14.22 27.54 91.14
CA ARG A 186 14.43 26.23 91.79
C ARG A 186 13.47 26.02 92.95
N VAL A 187 12.83 24.86 92.97
CA VAL A 187 11.93 24.41 94.04
C VAL A 187 12.43 23.05 94.55
N ASP A 188 12.87 23.02 95.80
CA ASP A 188 13.14 21.77 96.53
C ASP A 188 11.91 21.40 97.37
N PRO A 189 11.13 20.36 96.99
CA PRO A 189 10.15 19.76 97.88
C PRO A 189 10.80 18.82 98.91
N SER A 190 12.13 18.78 99.06
CA SER A 190 12.83 17.95 100.04
C SER A 190 12.49 18.29 101.51
N ALA A 191 11.83 19.43 101.76
CA ALA A 191 11.17 19.76 103.02
C ALA A 191 9.80 19.04 103.25
N LEU A 192 9.41 18.12 102.36
CA LEU A 192 8.17 17.34 102.37
C LEU A 192 8.53 15.85 102.18
N SER A 193 8.79 15.16 103.29
CA SER A 193 9.27 13.79 103.30
C SER A 193 8.26 12.80 102.66
N GLY A 194 8.76 11.92 101.79
CA GLY A 194 8.03 10.76 101.25
C GLY A 194 7.40 10.90 99.86
N VAL A 195 7.01 12.10 99.44
CA VAL A 195 5.99 12.29 98.36
C VAL A 195 6.55 12.22 96.93
N ILE A 196 5.81 11.72 95.92
CA ILE A 196 6.22 11.68 94.49
C ILE A 196 5.50 12.77 93.68
N VAL A 197 6.21 13.46 92.77
CA VAL A 197 5.59 14.38 91.79
C VAL A 197 4.82 13.56 90.75
N ARG A 198 3.49 13.60 90.78
CA ARG A 198 2.63 12.90 89.80
C ARG A 198 2.35 13.73 88.55
N LYS A 199 2.29 15.06 88.68
CA LYS A 199 2.07 15.98 87.56
C LYS A 199 2.60 17.37 87.89
N ALA A 200 3.25 18.00 86.91
CA ALA A 200 3.61 19.40 86.91
C ALA A 200 2.86 20.13 85.80
N ILE A 201 2.35 21.34 86.09
CA ILE A 201 1.58 22.16 85.15
C ILE A 201 2.07 23.62 85.29
N PRO A 202 3.01 24.08 84.44
CA PRO A 202 3.26 25.51 84.27
C PRO A 202 2.00 26.22 83.74
N VAL A 203 1.86 27.52 84.02
CA VAL A 203 0.72 28.34 83.60
C VAL A 203 1.23 29.57 82.86
N GLY A 204 0.73 29.83 81.65
CA GLY A 204 1.22 30.90 80.80
C GLY A 204 2.73 30.80 80.58
N ASP A 205 3.42 31.91 80.84
CA ASP A 205 4.88 32.07 80.75
C ASP A 205 5.72 31.06 81.57
N GLY A 206 5.09 30.27 82.45
CA GLY A 206 5.78 29.27 83.26
C GLY A 206 6.53 29.84 84.48
N GLN A 207 6.35 31.12 84.80
CA GLN A 207 6.82 31.69 86.08
C GLN A 207 5.94 31.26 87.27
N GLN A 208 4.71 30.79 87.00
CA GLN A 208 3.78 30.29 88.01
C GLN A 208 3.20 28.95 87.55
N GLY A 209 2.74 28.13 88.48
CA GLY A 209 2.08 26.87 88.13
C GLY A 209 1.82 25.95 89.32
N TRP A 210 1.53 24.69 89.02
CA TRP A 210 0.97 23.73 89.96
C TRP A 210 1.75 22.41 89.95
N LEU A 211 1.99 21.87 91.15
CA LEU A 211 2.61 20.57 91.39
C LEU A 211 1.63 19.68 92.15
N VAL A 212 1.27 18.53 91.56
CA VAL A 212 0.48 17.48 92.21
C VAL A 212 1.44 16.45 92.78
N LEU A 213 1.51 16.36 94.12
CA LEU A 213 2.41 15.45 94.84
C LEU A 213 1.58 14.39 95.59
N ASP A 214 1.66 13.13 95.17
CA ASP A 214 0.79 12.01 95.59
C ASP A 214 -0.72 12.35 95.62
N GLN A 215 -1.21 12.76 96.80
CA GLN A 215 -2.60 13.16 97.07
C GLN A 215 -2.77 14.68 97.27
N SER A 216 -1.69 15.45 97.40
CA SER A 216 -1.70 16.86 97.84
C SER A 216 -1.33 17.83 96.71
N LEU A 217 -1.92 19.03 96.76
CA LEU A 217 -1.68 20.08 95.77
C LEU A 217 -0.76 21.18 96.29
N TYR A 218 0.15 21.62 95.42
CA TYR A 218 1.11 22.67 95.70
C TYR A 218 1.10 23.73 94.60
N GLN A 219 1.17 25.00 95.00
CA GLN A 219 1.33 26.11 94.08
C GLN A 219 2.79 26.60 94.08
N VAL A 220 3.33 26.80 92.88
CA VAL A 220 4.66 27.38 92.60
C VAL A 220 4.48 28.77 92.01
N ASP A 221 5.33 29.71 92.44
CA ASP A 221 5.27 31.12 92.03
C ASP A 221 6.65 31.77 92.13
N LEU A 222 7.34 31.83 91.01
CA LEU A 222 8.71 32.32 90.88
C LEU A 222 8.81 33.85 90.84
N ARG A 223 7.69 34.59 90.87
CA ARG A 223 7.67 36.07 90.78
C ARG A 223 8.09 36.77 92.08
N GLY A 224 8.29 36.03 93.17
CA GLY A 224 8.52 36.55 94.52
C GLY A 224 9.98 36.84 94.91
N ARG A 225 10.59 37.88 94.32
CA ARG A 225 11.90 38.51 94.67
C ARG A 225 13.19 37.65 94.59
N SER A 226 14.16 38.20 93.84
CA SER A 226 15.62 38.10 93.98
C SER A 226 16.27 36.74 94.30
N PHE A 227 17.05 36.24 93.34
CA PHE A 227 18.00 35.14 93.50
C PHE A 227 18.85 35.26 94.78
N SER A 228 18.51 34.44 95.78
CA SER A 228 19.42 33.98 96.81
C SER A 228 19.39 32.46 96.81
N SER A 229 20.47 31.81 97.26
CA SER A 229 20.72 30.37 97.13
C SER A 229 19.84 29.46 98.01
N THR A 230 18.67 29.92 98.45
CA THR A 230 17.71 29.14 99.24
C THR A 230 16.54 28.70 98.37
N PRO A 231 16.22 27.40 98.31
CA PRO A 231 15.12 26.92 97.47
C PRO A 231 13.77 27.40 97.98
N GLN A 232 12.89 27.76 97.05
CA GLN A 232 11.57 28.29 97.38
C GLN A 232 10.66 27.15 97.86
N LYS A 233 10.10 27.25 99.07
CA LYS A 233 9.15 26.25 99.57
C LYS A 233 7.78 26.46 98.90
N PRO A 234 7.22 25.45 98.21
CA PRO A 234 5.95 25.61 97.50
C PRO A 234 4.79 25.75 98.51
N SER A 235 3.78 26.54 98.15
CA SER A 235 2.63 26.79 99.04
C SER A 235 1.70 25.57 99.00
N MET A 236 1.62 24.82 100.11
CA MET A 236 0.70 23.69 100.24
C MET A 236 -0.75 24.19 100.27
N VAL A 237 -1.58 23.63 99.40
CA VAL A 237 -3.01 23.94 99.35
C VAL A 237 -3.80 22.70 99.80
N ARG A 238 -4.70 22.85 100.78
CA ARG A 238 -5.46 21.72 101.35
C ARG A 238 -6.48 21.15 100.35
N ALA A 239 -6.04 20.18 99.57
CA ALA A 239 -6.87 19.27 98.77
C ALA A 239 -6.28 17.85 98.89
N LYS A 240 -7.13 16.82 98.97
CA LYS A 240 -6.73 15.40 98.96
C LYS A 240 -7.30 14.68 97.74
N ASP A 241 -6.57 13.67 97.28
CA ASP A 241 -6.95 12.80 96.16
C ASP A 241 -7.32 13.58 94.87
N VAL A 242 -6.39 14.45 94.47
CA VAL A 242 -6.49 15.25 93.25
C VAL A 242 -6.43 14.36 92.00
N SER A 243 -7.57 14.25 91.32
CA SER A 243 -7.69 13.49 90.06
C SER A 243 -7.68 14.36 88.81
N SER A 244 -8.07 15.64 88.92
CA SER A 244 -8.01 16.62 87.84
C SER A 244 -7.69 18.02 88.39
N LEU A 245 -6.95 18.81 87.60
CA LEU A 245 -6.59 20.20 87.91
C LEU A 245 -6.66 21.04 86.64
N VAL A 246 -7.37 22.17 86.73
CA VAL A 246 -7.49 23.19 85.69
C VAL A 246 -7.02 24.53 86.30
N PRO A 247 -5.87 25.08 85.87
CA PRO A 247 -5.43 26.40 86.31
C PRO A 247 -6.39 27.51 85.84
N THR A 248 -6.35 28.65 86.52
CA THR A 248 -7.15 29.83 86.16
C THR A 248 -6.28 30.95 85.59
N ALA A 249 -6.89 31.95 84.92
CA ALA A 249 -6.19 33.17 84.48
C ALA A 249 -5.48 33.93 85.61
N ARG A 250 -5.86 33.70 86.87
CA ARG A 250 -5.08 34.09 88.05
C ARG A 250 -4.23 32.87 88.45
N PRO A 251 -2.93 32.76 88.13
CA PRO A 251 -2.22 31.48 88.29
C PRO A 251 -2.07 31.01 89.76
N GLN A 252 -2.44 31.86 90.72
CA GLN A 252 -2.58 31.54 92.15
C GLN A 252 -3.90 30.85 92.55
N ARG A 253 -4.78 30.58 91.59
CA ARG A 253 -6.03 29.81 91.75
C ARG A 253 -6.12 28.70 90.70
N ALA A 254 -6.66 27.55 91.09
CA ALA A 254 -6.99 26.42 90.23
C ALA A 254 -8.32 25.80 90.64
N TRP A 255 -9.06 25.25 89.67
CA TRP A 255 -10.18 24.35 89.90
C TRP A 255 -9.67 22.91 89.96
N VAL A 256 -10.08 22.19 91.00
CA VAL A 256 -9.46 20.91 91.36
C VAL A 256 -10.54 19.91 91.75
N LEU A 257 -10.52 18.72 91.14
CA LEU A 257 -11.35 17.59 91.55
C LEU A 257 -10.63 16.84 92.67
N ALA A 258 -11.17 16.95 93.88
CA ALA A 258 -10.57 16.41 95.10
C ALA A 258 -11.66 15.90 96.06
N GLU A 259 -11.33 14.99 96.97
CA GLU A 259 -12.22 14.64 98.06
C GLU A 259 -12.09 15.66 99.20
N GLN A 260 -13.22 16.23 99.65
CA GLN A 260 -13.23 17.12 100.81
C GLN A 260 -13.46 16.33 102.11
N PRO A 261 -12.76 16.69 103.22
CA PRO A 261 -13.01 16.07 104.51
C PRO A 261 -14.46 16.32 104.99
N GLY A 262 -15.24 15.24 105.10
CA GLY A 262 -16.63 15.29 105.59
C GLY A 262 -17.72 15.17 104.52
N THR A 263 -17.37 15.03 103.24
CA THR A 263 -18.34 14.75 102.15
C THR A 263 -18.08 13.39 101.51
N SER A 264 -19.13 12.65 101.18
CA SER A 264 -19.01 11.40 100.40
C SER A 264 -18.95 11.70 98.91
N GLY A 265 -17.75 11.63 98.32
CA GLY A 265 -17.50 11.78 96.89
C GLY A 265 -16.61 12.98 96.53
N SER A 266 -15.92 12.86 95.38
CA SER A 266 -15.05 13.92 94.86
C SER A 266 -15.85 15.15 94.43
N GLN A 267 -15.38 16.34 94.80
CA GLN A 267 -16.00 17.62 94.46
C GLN A 267 -15.00 18.52 93.71
N PHE A 268 -15.49 19.29 92.74
CA PHE A 268 -14.70 20.36 92.13
C PHE A 268 -14.71 21.59 93.02
N VAL A 269 -13.52 22.00 93.47
CA VAL A 269 -13.33 23.11 94.40
C VAL A 269 -12.33 24.11 93.86
N LEU A 270 -12.59 25.40 94.09
CA LEU A 270 -11.66 26.48 93.80
C LEU A 270 -10.64 26.57 94.93
N VAL A 271 -9.37 26.40 94.59
CA VAL A 271 -8.27 26.35 95.56
C VAL A 271 -7.18 27.35 95.18
N GLY A 272 -6.64 28.03 96.19
CA GLY A 272 -5.54 29.00 96.03
C GLY A 272 -4.81 29.22 97.35
N ARG A 273 -3.92 30.23 97.40
CA ARG A 273 -3.11 30.53 98.61
C ARG A 273 -3.91 30.74 99.90
N GLU A 274 -5.14 31.24 99.79
CA GLU A 274 -6.04 31.52 100.91
C GLU A 274 -6.69 30.24 101.49
N GLY A 275 -6.38 29.06 100.94
CA GLY A 275 -7.01 27.78 101.25
C GLY A 275 -8.07 27.37 100.22
N ALA A 276 -8.75 26.26 100.49
CA ALA A 276 -9.93 25.86 99.73
C ALA A 276 -11.10 26.77 100.12
N LYS A 277 -11.44 27.71 99.24
CA LYS A 277 -12.69 28.47 99.36
C LYS A 277 -13.78 27.63 98.71
N THR A 278 -14.64 27.05 99.53
CA THR A 278 -15.98 26.69 99.09
C THR A 278 -16.65 27.97 98.58
N THR A 279 -16.83 28.05 97.26
CA THR A 279 -17.64 29.11 96.65
C THR A 279 -19.02 29.05 97.27
N SER A 280 -19.61 30.20 97.61
CA SER A 280 -20.92 30.25 98.29
C SER A 280 -22.09 29.74 97.44
N ALA A 281 -21.83 29.44 96.16
CA ALA A 281 -22.62 28.55 95.34
C ALA A 281 -21.85 27.22 95.14
N PRO A 282 -22.43 26.04 95.42
CA PRO A 282 -21.91 24.78 94.91
C PRO A 282 -22.05 24.75 93.38
N LEU A 283 -21.10 24.14 92.69
CA LEU A 283 -21.22 23.90 91.25
C LEU A 283 -22.49 23.05 90.97
N PRO A 284 -23.29 23.40 89.96
CA PRO A 284 -24.58 22.76 89.77
C PRO A 284 -24.44 21.33 89.23
N GLY A 285 -24.98 20.37 90.01
CA GLY A 285 -25.09 18.95 89.63
C GLY A 285 -23.82 18.13 89.85
N VAL A 286 -23.84 16.86 89.42
CA VAL A 286 -22.69 15.96 89.52
C VAL A 286 -21.78 16.21 88.32
N VAL A 287 -20.67 16.89 88.55
CA VAL A 287 -19.72 17.29 87.49
C VAL A 287 -18.84 16.10 87.09
N GLN A 288 -18.85 15.75 85.80
CA GLN A 288 -18.03 14.66 85.24
C GLN A 288 -16.66 15.12 84.77
N ARG A 289 -16.57 16.32 84.16
CA ARG A 289 -15.34 16.82 83.53
C ARG A 289 -15.34 18.35 83.48
N LEU A 290 -14.19 18.96 83.75
CA LEU A 290 -13.91 20.34 83.38
C LEU A 290 -13.00 20.38 82.16
N ILE A 291 -13.22 21.37 81.30
CA ILE A 291 -12.46 21.65 80.09
C ILE A 291 -12.14 23.16 80.14
N PRO A 292 -10.87 23.58 80.13
CA PRO A 292 -10.53 25.00 80.16
C PRO A 292 -11.10 25.72 78.94
N HIS A 293 -11.52 26.97 79.11
CA HIS A 293 -11.90 27.85 78.00
C HIS A 293 -10.83 28.91 77.76
N GLY A 294 -10.72 29.40 76.51
CA GLY A 294 -9.71 30.36 76.10
C GLY A 294 -9.72 31.63 76.98
N GLY A 295 -8.54 32.15 77.28
CA GLY A 295 -8.38 33.33 78.15
C GLY A 295 -8.51 33.06 79.65
N GLY A 296 -8.86 31.85 80.09
CA GLY A 296 -8.77 31.40 81.50
C GLY A 296 -9.70 32.09 82.50
N SER A 297 -10.65 32.90 82.03
CA SER A 297 -11.68 33.61 82.82
C SER A 297 -12.96 32.79 83.00
N SER A 298 -13.11 31.70 82.26
CA SER A 298 -14.20 30.73 82.37
C SER A 298 -13.69 29.31 82.05
N PHE A 299 -14.50 28.29 82.34
CA PHE A 299 -14.26 26.90 81.94
C PHE A 299 -15.58 26.22 81.57
N TRP A 300 -15.52 25.27 80.66
CA TRP A 300 -16.66 24.42 80.30
C TRP A 300 -16.75 23.24 81.27
N MET A 301 -17.98 22.97 81.73
CA MET A 301 -18.29 21.98 82.76
C MET A 301 -19.31 20.98 82.22
N VAL A 302 -18.94 19.70 82.13
CA VAL A 302 -19.86 18.60 81.79
C VAL A 302 -20.54 18.13 83.06
N VAL A 303 -21.85 18.31 83.15
CA VAL A 303 -22.70 17.95 84.29
C VAL A 303 -23.56 16.74 83.93
N ALA A 304 -23.55 15.70 84.76
CA ALA A 304 -24.44 14.54 84.60
C ALA A 304 -25.92 14.92 84.78
N PRO A 305 -26.86 14.26 84.07
CA PRO A 305 -28.27 14.56 84.20
C PRO A 305 -28.78 14.29 85.63
N THR A 306 -29.50 15.26 86.19
CA THR A 306 -30.18 15.10 87.49
C THR A 306 -31.53 14.43 87.30
N SER A 307 -31.75 13.30 87.96
CA SER A 307 -33.01 12.53 87.90
C SER A 307 -34.16 13.25 88.60
N SER A 308 -34.90 14.07 87.84
CA SER A 308 -36.15 14.67 88.31
C SER A 308 -37.28 13.63 88.36
N PRO A 309 -37.97 13.42 89.50
CA PRO A 309 -39.06 12.46 89.59
C PRO A 309 -40.34 13.03 88.96
N GLY A 310 -40.62 12.66 87.70
CA GLY A 310 -41.88 12.96 87.03
C GLY A 310 -41.75 13.70 85.71
N GLY A 311 -41.05 13.11 84.73
CA GLY A 311 -41.02 13.59 83.35
C GLY A 311 -40.43 12.54 82.42
N ALA A 312 -41.21 12.07 81.44
CA ALA A 312 -40.74 11.11 80.44
C ALA A 312 -39.94 11.82 79.35
N GLY A 313 -38.70 12.18 79.66
CA GLY A 313 -37.72 12.70 78.72
C GLY A 313 -36.31 12.34 79.19
N PHE A 314 -35.52 11.70 78.33
CA PHE A 314 -34.10 11.51 78.58
C PHE A 314 -33.41 12.87 78.50
N SER A 315 -32.96 13.43 79.62
CA SER A 315 -31.98 14.52 79.60
C SER A 315 -30.58 13.92 79.45
N GLY A 316 -29.85 14.38 78.44
CA GLY A 316 -28.43 14.10 78.31
C GLY A 316 -27.60 14.84 79.37
N PRO A 317 -26.29 14.58 79.47
CA PRO A 317 -25.40 15.48 80.20
C PRO A 317 -25.49 16.91 79.65
N SER A 318 -25.35 17.90 80.51
CA SER A 318 -25.36 19.33 80.12
C SER A 318 -23.98 19.94 80.24
N LEU A 319 -23.53 20.59 79.17
CA LEU A 319 -22.30 21.37 79.10
C LEU A 319 -22.62 22.83 79.49
N LYS A 320 -21.97 23.33 80.54
CA LYS A 320 -22.22 24.69 81.07
C LYS A 320 -20.93 25.48 81.13
N LEU A 321 -20.93 26.72 80.65
CA LEU A 321 -19.81 27.63 80.87
C LEU A 321 -19.90 28.14 82.31
N VAL A 322 -18.78 28.16 83.03
CA VAL A 322 -18.72 28.62 84.42
C VAL A 322 -17.66 29.70 84.57
N GLY A 323 -18.04 30.80 85.20
CA GLY A 323 -17.14 31.89 85.55
C GLY A 323 -16.09 31.41 86.56
N VAL A 324 -14.82 31.61 86.23
CA VAL A 324 -13.69 31.08 87.01
C VAL A 324 -13.58 31.70 88.40
N ASP A 325 -13.93 32.98 88.54
CA ASP A 325 -13.76 33.77 89.77
C ASP A 325 -14.97 33.73 90.71
N ASP A 326 -16.18 33.42 90.21
CA ASP A 326 -17.41 33.41 91.00
C ASP A 326 -18.14 32.05 91.04
N GLY A 327 -17.72 31.08 90.22
CA GLY A 327 -18.32 29.74 90.15
C GLY A 327 -19.74 29.72 89.59
N LYS A 328 -20.22 30.81 88.98
CA LYS A 328 -21.58 30.87 88.43
C LYS A 328 -21.61 30.39 87.00
N VAL A 329 -22.73 29.77 86.62
CA VAL A 329 -23.00 29.43 85.22
C VAL A 329 -23.21 30.73 84.44
N VAL A 330 -22.50 30.84 83.32
CA VAL A 330 -22.65 31.90 82.32
C VAL A 330 -23.50 31.32 81.18
N GLY A 331 -24.53 32.05 80.75
CA GLY A 331 -25.49 31.57 79.76
C GLY A 331 -26.41 30.46 80.27
N ARG A 332 -27.14 29.83 79.35
CA ARG A 332 -28.03 28.67 79.61
C ARG A 332 -27.26 27.35 79.61
N GLY A 333 -26.12 27.29 78.92
CA GLY A 333 -25.44 26.05 78.58
C GLY A 333 -26.13 25.28 77.46
N LEU A 334 -25.58 24.11 77.14
CA LEU A 334 -26.00 23.22 76.06
C LEU A 334 -26.31 21.83 76.63
N GLU A 335 -27.45 21.24 76.30
CA GLU A 335 -27.69 19.81 76.53
C GLU A 335 -27.08 19.01 75.37
N VAL A 336 -26.28 17.99 75.69
CA VAL A 336 -25.55 17.18 74.70
C VAL A 336 -25.86 15.69 74.88
N GLU A 337 -25.88 14.94 73.79
CA GLU A 337 -26.04 13.49 73.85
C GLU A 337 -24.69 12.76 73.90
N GLY A 338 -24.56 11.83 74.85
CA GLY A 338 -23.36 11.01 75.00
C GLY A 338 -22.15 11.78 75.54
N LYS A 339 -20.97 11.58 74.93
CA LYS A 339 -19.70 12.13 75.43
C LYS A 339 -19.19 13.28 74.54
N PRO A 340 -19.35 14.56 74.94
CA PRO A 340 -18.93 15.69 74.11
C PRO A 340 -17.40 15.78 73.98
N THR A 341 -16.93 16.09 72.77
CA THR A 341 -15.59 16.60 72.50
C THR A 341 -15.65 18.09 72.21
N LEU A 342 -14.78 18.86 72.86
CA LEU A 342 -14.64 20.31 72.69
C LEU A 342 -13.33 20.58 71.96
N GLU A 343 -13.40 21.36 70.90
CA GLU A 343 -12.24 21.79 70.12
C GLU A 343 -12.27 23.32 69.98
N HIS A 344 -11.11 23.95 69.99
CA HIS A 344 -10.96 25.39 69.89
C HIS A 344 -10.43 25.78 68.50
N SER A 345 -10.99 26.82 67.90
CA SER A 345 -10.39 27.45 66.71
C SER A 345 -9.19 28.33 67.08
N PRO A 346 -8.30 28.65 66.12
CA PRO A 346 -7.17 29.56 66.34
C PRO A 346 -7.56 30.97 66.82
N ASP A 347 -8.80 31.40 66.56
CA ASP A 347 -9.39 32.66 67.05
C ASP A 347 -10.07 32.53 68.44
N GLY A 348 -10.05 31.34 69.05
CA GLY A 348 -10.43 31.08 70.44
C GLY A 348 -11.83 30.53 70.66
N HIS A 349 -12.70 30.56 69.65
CA HIS A 349 -14.09 30.09 69.75
C HIS A 349 -14.19 28.57 69.94
N VAL A 350 -15.30 28.11 70.53
CA VAL A 350 -15.47 26.72 70.94
C VAL A 350 -16.51 26.01 70.09
N TRP A 351 -16.07 24.91 69.49
CA TRP A 351 -16.94 23.96 68.81
C TRP A 351 -17.08 22.69 69.64
N VAL A 352 -18.28 22.12 69.64
CA VAL A 352 -18.61 20.86 70.33
C VAL A 352 -19.10 19.85 69.33
N SER A 353 -18.64 18.61 69.44
CA SER A 353 -19.25 17.43 68.80
C SER A 353 -19.80 16.54 69.91
N ASP A 354 -21.07 16.17 69.82
CA ASP A 354 -21.72 15.16 70.66
C ASP A 354 -22.05 13.91 69.83
N ASP A 355 -22.65 12.87 70.41
CA ASP A 355 -22.93 11.61 69.68
C ASP A 355 -23.96 11.74 68.53
N LYS A 356 -24.55 12.92 68.28
CA LYS A 356 -25.49 13.20 67.17
C LYS A 356 -25.16 14.44 66.33
N ARG A 357 -24.64 15.52 66.93
CA ARG A 357 -24.63 16.87 66.36
C ARG A 357 -23.34 17.63 66.69
N VAL A 358 -23.13 18.71 65.95
CA VAL A 358 -22.06 19.69 66.15
C VAL A 358 -22.67 21.04 66.53
N TYR A 359 -22.04 21.75 67.46
CA TYR A 359 -22.50 23.04 68.00
C TYR A 359 -21.36 24.05 68.01
N LEU A 360 -21.68 25.31 67.74
CA LEU A 360 -20.81 26.45 68.01
C LEU A 360 -21.29 27.13 69.29
N LEU A 361 -20.37 27.34 70.23
CA LEU A 361 -20.65 27.97 71.51
C LEU A 361 -20.01 29.34 71.58
N GLY A 362 -20.79 30.31 72.06
CA GLY A 362 -20.34 31.68 72.26
C GLY A 362 -19.66 31.85 73.61
N ASP A 363 -18.85 32.90 73.71
CA ASP A 363 -18.10 33.28 74.93
C ASP A 363 -19.03 33.59 76.13
N GLY A 364 -20.33 33.82 75.86
CA GLY A 364 -21.39 33.98 76.86
C GLY A 364 -21.98 32.67 77.40
N GLY A 365 -21.53 31.50 76.95
CA GLY A 365 -21.98 30.20 77.45
C GLY A 365 -23.27 29.63 76.83
N ASP A 366 -23.79 30.31 75.81
CA ASP A 366 -24.99 29.91 75.06
C ASP A 366 -24.63 29.20 73.73
N GLU A 367 -25.56 28.37 73.23
CA GLU A 367 -25.55 27.86 71.86
C GLU A 367 -25.67 29.03 70.87
N VAL A 368 -24.62 29.30 70.09
CA VAL A 368 -24.67 30.27 68.99
C VAL A 368 -25.30 29.64 67.76
N ALA A 369 -25.02 28.35 67.51
CA ALA A 369 -25.62 27.56 66.46
C ALA A 369 -25.41 26.05 66.66
N ARG A 370 -26.16 25.24 65.90
CA ARG A 370 -26.08 23.78 65.88
C ARG A 370 -26.32 23.22 64.49
N SER A 371 -25.78 22.03 64.23
CA SER A 371 -26.06 21.24 63.02
C SER A 371 -27.44 20.59 63.05
N GLU A 372 -27.98 20.31 61.87
CA GLU A 372 -29.18 19.50 61.72
C GLU A 372 -28.94 18.03 62.13
N GLU A 373 -29.96 17.38 62.68
CA GLU A 373 -29.87 16.02 63.25
C GLU A 373 -29.73 14.92 62.17
N GLY A 374 -29.92 15.26 60.89
CA GLY A 374 -29.80 14.34 59.75
C GLY A 374 -28.40 14.24 59.12
N LEU A 375 -27.43 15.06 59.52
CA LEU A 375 -26.14 15.19 58.84
C LEU A 375 -25.09 14.13 59.23
N ALA A 376 -25.44 13.14 60.06
CA ALA A 376 -24.54 12.07 60.55
C ALA A 376 -23.23 12.55 61.22
N LEU A 377 -23.16 13.82 61.63
CA LEU A 377 -21.99 14.44 62.28
C LEU A 377 -21.75 13.95 63.73
N GLY A 378 -22.55 12.98 64.21
CA GLY A 378 -22.47 12.42 65.55
C GLY A 378 -21.13 11.75 65.84
N GLY A 379 -20.41 12.29 66.82
CA GLY A 379 -19.07 11.87 67.20
C GLY A 379 -18.01 12.14 66.12
N ALA A 380 -18.26 13.10 65.21
CA ALA A 380 -17.27 13.54 64.24
C ALA A 380 -16.08 14.23 64.95
N ARG A 381 -14.88 14.04 64.40
CA ARG A 381 -13.67 14.78 64.83
C ARG A 381 -13.69 16.16 64.18
N LEU A 382 -13.67 17.21 65.00
CA LEU A 382 -13.70 18.60 64.55
C LEU A 382 -12.30 19.18 64.51
N LEU A 383 -11.99 19.97 63.48
CA LEU A 383 -10.88 20.92 63.49
C LEU A 383 -11.43 22.29 63.08
N PRO A 384 -11.77 23.14 64.07
CA PRO A 384 -12.25 24.49 63.82
C PRO A 384 -11.20 25.37 63.13
N LEU A 385 -11.59 26.06 62.05
CA LEU A 385 -10.77 27.06 61.38
C LEU A 385 -10.97 28.45 61.97
N SER A 386 -12.21 28.77 62.36
CA SER A 386 -12.60 30.07 62.90
C SER A 386 -13.95 29.99 63.64
N ALA A 387 -14.43 31.13 64.12
CA ALA A 387 -15.83 31.36 64.50
C ALA A 387 -16.85 30.85 63.47
N GLU A 388 -16.49 30.87 62.18
CA GLU A 388 -17.44 30.66 61.09
C GLU A 388 -17.33 29.32 60.37
N ARG A 389 -16.23 28.60 60.55
CA ARG A 389 -15.96 27.37 59.79
C ARG A 389 -15.24 26.34 60.62
N ALA A 390 -15.66 25.08 60.48
CA ALA A 390 -14.96 23.94 61.04
C ALA A 390 -14.95 22.78 60.03
N TRP A 391 -13.82 22.09 59.94
CA TRP A 391 -13.76 20.80 59.26
C TRP A 391 -14.27 19.70 60.19
N ALA A 392 -15.12 18.82 59.67
CA ALA A 392 -15.64 17.67 60.40
C ALA A 392 -15.32 16.38 59.63
N VAL A 393 -14.69 15.42 60.30
CA VAL A 393 -14.46 14.06 59.80
C VAL A 393 -15.41 13.12 60.53
N THR A 394 -16.35 12.52 59.81
CA THR A 394 -17.40 11.64 60.35
C THR A 394 -16.89 10.22 60.62
N ARG A 395 -17.68 9.41 61.34
CA ARG A 395 -17.33 8.02 61.67
C ARG A 395 -17.23 7.09 60.45
N ASP A 396 -17.86 7.45 59.33
CA ASP A 396 -17.76 6.75 58.05
C ASP A 396 -16.65 7.29 57.13
N ASN A 397 -15.74 8.13 57.66
CA ASN A 397 -14.65 8.80 56.94
C ASN A 397 -15.11 9.78 55.83
N GLY A 398 -16.34 10.27 55.91
CA GLY A 398 -16.78 11.46 55.19
C GLY A 398 -16.08 12.72 55.72
N VAL A 399 -15.89 13.71 54.84
CA VAL A 399 -15.30 15.00 55.22
C VAL A 399 -16.22 16.13 54.79
N HIS A 400 -16.56 16.99 55.75
CA HIS A 400 -17.49 18.10 55.58
C HIS A 400 -16.84 19.40 56.02
N LEU A 401 -17.05 20.47 55.24
CA LEU A 401 -16.81 21.84 55.70
C LEU A 401 -18.11 22.38 56.29
N LEU A 402 -18.14 22.63 57.60
CA LEU A 402 -19.30 23.20 58.29
C LEU A 402 -19.24 24.73 58.29
N SER A 403 -20.39 25.39 58.16
CA SER A 403 -20.56 26.84 58.41
C SER A 403 -20.97 27.11 59.85
N VAL A 404 -20.94 28.40 60.26
CA VAL A 404 -21.55 28.93 61.50
C VAL A 404 -22.89 28.25 61.79
N LYS A 405 -23.75 28.09 60.76
CA LYS A 405 -25.13 27.63 60.90
C LYS A 405 -25.27 26.11 61.03
N GLY A 406 -24.17 25.38 61.18
CA GLY A 406 -24.16 23.91 61.17
C GLY A 406 -24.57 23.30 59.83
N THR A 407 -24.62 24.10 58.76
CA THR A 407 -24.87 23.64 57.39
C THR A 407 -23.56 23.20 56.74
N VAL A 408 -23.61 22.10 56.01
CA VAL A 408 -22.51 21.66 55.14
C VAL A 408 -22.35 22.68 54.00
N ILE A 409 -21.17 23.31 53.91
CA ILE A 409 -20.76 24.18 52.80
C ILE A 409 -20.38 23.33 51.59
N THR A 410 -19.70 22.21 51.85
CA THR A 410 -19.31 21.20 50.87
C THR A 410 -19.01 19.88 51.59
N GLU A 411 -19.29 18.76 50.94
CA GLU A 411 -19.05 17.41 51.42
C GLU A 411 -18.32 16.57 50.37
N SER A 412 -17.60 15.55 50.83
CA SER A 412 -17.11 14.47 49.99
C SER A 412 -17.79 13.16 50.39
N ALA A 413 -18.36 12.44 49.42
CA ALA A 413 -19.04 11.18 49.68
C ALA A 413 -18.03 10.10 50.11
N SER A 414 -18.27 9.39 51.22
CA SER A 414 -17.34 8.40 51.78
C SER A 414 -17.00 7.24 50.82
N LEU A 415 -17.94 6.86 49.94
CA LEU A 415 -17.73 5.91 48.85
C LEU A 415 -16.82 6.42 47.72
N ALA A 416 -16.66 7.73 47.57
CA ALA A 416 -15.82 8.37 46.54
C ALA A 416 -14.44 8.78 47.07
N THR A 417 -14.28 9.01 48.39
CA THR A 417 -12.98 9.36 48.99
C THR A 417 -12.08 8.15 49.19
N GLY A 418 -12.63 6.97 49.46
CA GLY A 418 -11.86 5.75 49.71
C GLY A 418 -11.05 5.75 51.02
N LEU A 419 -11.26 6.76 51.89
CA LEU A 419 -10.53 6.95 53.13
C LEU A 419 -10.89 5.86 54.16
N ARG A 420 -9.88 5.29 54.81
CA ARG A 420 -10.01 4.41 55.98
C ARG A 420 -9.26 5.01 57.17
N ASP A 421 -9.87 4.95 58.34
CA ASP A 421 -9.31 5.41 59.63
C ASP A 421 -8.67 6.81 59.54
N ALA A 422 -9.40 7.74 58.93
CA ALA A 422 -8.89 9.07 58.60
C ALA A 422 -8.47 9.86 59.86
N THR A 423 -7.20 10.24 59.91
CA THR A 423 -6.61 11.09 60.94
C THR A 423 -6.23 12.44 60.35
N PRO A 424 -6.98 13.51 60.63
CA PRO A 424 -6.57 14.86 60.25
C PRO A 424 -5.29 15.25 60.98
N LYS A 425 -4.31 15.78 60.24
CA LYS A 425 -3.01 16.23 60.79
C LYS A 425 -2.89 17.75 60.81
N ALA A 426 -3.42 18.46 59.81
CA ALA A 426 -3.45 19.92 59.76
C ALA A 426 -4.49 20.44 58.77
N TRP A 427 -4.97 21.67 58.98
CA TRP A 427 -5.81 22.41 58.04
C TRP A 427 -5.32 23.85 57.93
N ASP A 428 -5.55 24.46 56.77
CA ASP A 428 -5.35 25.88 56.52
C ASP A 428 -6.61 26.48 55.86
N ALA A 429 -6.57 27.76 55.51
CA ALA A 429 -7.74 28.45 54.93
C ALA A 429 -8.15 27.96 53.52
N HIS A 430 -7.33 27.14 52.86
CA HIS A 430 -7.50 26.69 51.48
C HIS A 430 -7.68 25.15 51.37
N GLY A 431 -7.53 24.42 52.48
CA GLY A 431 -7.62 22.97 52.49
C GLY A 431 -7.11 22.33 53.78
N GLY A 432 -6.76 21.05 53.72
CA GLY A 432 -6.09 20.35 54.81
C GLY A 432 -5.54 18.99 54.45
N TRP A 433 -5.09 18.26 55.47
CA TRP A 433 -4.18 17.13 55.33
C TRP A 433 -4.65 15.98 56.21
N LEU A 434 -4.88 14.85 55.55
CA LEU A 434 -5.47 13.63 56.12
C LEU A 434 -4.50 12.47 55.92
N LEU A 435 -4.12 11.80 57.00
CA LEU A 435 -3.55 10.46 56.91
C LEU A 435 -4.68 9.42 56.93
N SER A 436 -4.62 8.41 56.06
CA SER A 436 -5.55 7.29 56.01
C SER A 436 -4.82 5.96 55.84
N ASP A 437 -5.58 4.86 55.86
CA ASP A 437 -5.09 3.49 55.71
C ASP A 437 -3.97 3.20 56.73
N ASP A 438 -4.29 3.34 58.03
CA ASP A 438 -3.36 3.19 59.16
C ASP A 438 -2.07 4.06 59.06
N GLY A 439 -2.17 5.23 58.41
CA GLY A 439 -1.06 6.14 58.20
C GLY A 439 -0.17 5.77 57.00
N THR A 440 -0.65 4.94 56.08
CA THR A 440 0.09 4.59 54.84
C THR A 440 -0.20 5.50 53.66
N ARG A 441 -1.26 6.33 53.72
CA ARG A 441 -1.56 7.32 52.68
C ARG A 441 -1.74 8.72 53.26
N LEU A 442 -1.14 9.71 52.60
CA LEU A 442 -1.33 11.13 52.88
C LEU A 442 -2.11 11.75 51.73
N HIS A 443 -3.26 12.32 52.07
CA HIS A 443 -4.12 13.05 51.17
C HIS A 443 -4.08 14.54 51.50
N ARG A 444 -3.95 15.37 50.46
CA ARG A 444 -4.31 16.78 50.53
C ARG A 444 -5.75 16.90 50.11
N LEU A 445 -6.50 17.68 50.87
CA LEU A 445 -7.85 18.04 50.58
C LEU A 445 -7.87 19.52 50.24
N GLU A 446 -8.29 19.87 49.03
CA GLU A 446 -8.35 21.26 48.56
C GLU A 446 -9.80 21.67 48.31
N LEU A 447 -10.09 22.96 48.51
CA LEU A 447 -11.38 23.55 48.17
C LEU A 447 -11.31 24.15 46.75
N GLY A 448 -11.71 23.37 45.76
CA GLY A 448 -11.76 23.80 44.36
C GLY A 448 -13.07 24.49 43.97
N PRO A 449 -13.16 25.07 42.76
CA PRO A 449 -14.38 25.72 42.27
C PRO A 449 -15.57 24.75 42.07
N GLU A 450 -15.30 23.45 41.89
CA GLU A 450 -16.33 22.40 41.79
C GLU A 450 -16.61 21.68 43.12
N GLY A 451 -16.01 22.14 44.23
CA GLY A 451 -16.19 21.57 45.57
C GLY A 451 -14.91 20.93 46.12
N LEU A 452 -15.10 19.92 46.98
CA LEU A 452 -14.04 19.22 47.67
C LEU A 452 -13.26 18.26 46.76
N SER A 453 -11.96 18.53 46.54
CA SER A 453 -11.06 17.59 45.88
C SER A 453 -10.15 16.90 46.90
N LEU A 454 -10.13 15.56 46.87
CA LEU A 454 -9.20 14.75 47.65
C LEU A 454 -8.07 14.27 46.73
N ILE A 455 -6.90 14.85 46.88
CA ILE A 455 -5.70 14.56 46.09
C ILE A 455 -4.82 13.60 46.89
N PRO A 456 -4.59 12.36 46.45
CA PRO A 456 -3.57 11.50 47.05
C PRO A 456 -2.19 12.10 46.77
N VAL A 457 -1.48 12.47 47.83
CA VAL A 457 -0.17 13.15 47.73
C VAL A 457 0.99 12.18 47.96
N LEU A 458 0.82 11.21 48.84
CA LEU A 458 1.83 10.18 49.10
C LEU A 458 1.19 8.86 49.50
N GLU A 459 1.77 7.76 49.01
CA GLU A 459 1.46 6.39 49.43
C GLU A 459 2.78 5.71 49.80
N GLY A 460 2.83 5.07 50.97
CA GLY A 460 4.07 4.50 51.50
C GLY A 460 3.89 3.78 52.84
N VAL A 461 4.93 3.10 53.31
CA VAL A 461 4.88 2.33 54.56
C VAL A 461 4.98 3.28 55.76
N ALA A 462 3.97 3.26 56.63
CA ALA A 462 3.94 3.87 57.97
C ALA A 462 4.54 5.30 58.08
N MET A 463 3.76 6.29 57.64
CA MET A 463 3.98 7.70 58.00
C MET A 463 3.54 7.92 59.45
N GLY A 464 4.43 8.45 60.29
CA GLY A 464 4.15 8.71 61.70
C GLY A 464 3.46 10.06 61.90
N ASP A 465 4.23 11.12 61.71
CA ASP A 465 3.77 12.51 61.85
C ASP A 465 4.00 13.30 60.58
N VAL A 466 2.98 14.08 60.21
CA VAL A 466 2.98 14.98 59.07
C VAL A 466 2.73 16.37 59.63
N LEU A 467 3.71 17.25 59.49
CA LEU A 467 3.71 18.57 60.10
C LEU A 467 3.78 19.62 58.97
N PRO A 468 2.76 20.50 58.82
CA PRO A 468 2.76 21.54 57.79
C PRO A 468 3.88 22.54 58.03
N ILE A 469 4.36 23.14 56.94
CA ILE A 469 5.08 24.41 56.97
C ILE A 469 4.06 25.50 56.58
N PRO A 470 3.55 26.29 57.55
CA PRO A 470 2.46 27.24 57.32
C PRO A 470 2.72 28.18 56.13
N GLY A 471 1.71 28.37 55.28
CA GLY A 471 1.77 29.29 54.14
C GLY A 471 2.62 28.84 52.93
N THR A 472 3.26 27.66 52.97
CA THR A 472 4.16 27.21 51.87
C THR A 472 3.66 26.00 51.07
N GLY A 473 2.66 25.27 51.57
CA GLY A 473 2.22 24.01 50.97
C GLY A 473 3.25 22.87 51.05
N ARG A 474 4.35 23.06 51.79
CA ARG A 474 5.39 22.05 52.06
C ARG A 474 5.16 21.35 53.39
N PHE A 475 5.63 20.10 53.50
CA PHE A 475 5.39 19.24 54.66
C PHE A 475 6.65 18.53 55.13
N TRP A 476 6.81 18.50 56.44
CA TRP A 476 7.71 17.61 57.16
C TRP A 476 6.99 16.28 57.41
N ILE A 477 7.59 15.16 56.99
CA ILE A 477 7.00 13.83 57.15
C ILE A 477 7.99 12.97 57.94
N SER A 478 7.62 12.50 59.13
CA SER A 478 8.35 11.43 59.83
C SER A 478 7.78 10.06 59.41
N GLY A 479 8.63 9.05 59.29
CA GLY A 479 8.21 7.75 58.76
C GLY A 479 9.26 6.65 58.90
N ILE A 480 8.84 5.40 58.71
CA ILE A 480 9.70 4.22 58.76
C ILE A 480 9.75 3.59 57.35
N PRO A 481 10.92 3.52 56.68
CA PRO A 481 12.24 3.58 57.28
C PRO A 481 12.88 4.98 57.35
N ARG A 482 12.35 6.03 56.71
CA ARG A 482 12.95 7.38 56.66
C ARG A 482 11.88 8.47 56.82
N GLY A 483 12.29 9.63 57.33
CA GLY A 483 11.52 10.87 57.17
C GLY A 483 11.75 11.50 55.79
N TYR A 484 10.91 12.45 55.40
CA TYR A 484 10.97 13.16 54.12
C TYR A 484 10.56 14.63 54.23
N VAL A 485 11.10 15.47 53.34
CA VAL A 485 10.53 16.78 53.02
C VAL A 485 9.75 16.67 51.71
N TYR A 486 8.52 17.19 51.72
CA TYR A 486 7.63 17.27 50.56
C TYR A 486 7.67 18.67 49.93
N GLY A 487 7.71 18.74 48.60
CA GLY A 487 7.51 19.97 47.84
C GLY A 487 6.63 19.79 46.59
N PRO A 488 5.76 20.78 46.26
CA PRO A 488 4.79 20.68 45.16
C PRO A 488 5.40 20.92 43.77
N ALA A 489 4.75 20.38 42.73
CA ALA A 489 5.11 20.58 41.33
C ALA A 489 5.08 22.04 40.83
N SER A 490 4.41 22.95 41.55
CA SER A 490 4.43 24.38 41.24
C SER A 490 5.83 25.01 41.28
N GLU A 491 6.79 24.38 41.97
CA GLU A 491 8.19 24.82 42.01
C GLU A 491 9.03 24.34 40.81
N VAL A 492 8.46 23.59 39.86
CA VAL A 492 9.15 23.18 38.61
C VAL A 492 9.30 24.40 37.69
N ARG A 493 10.55 24.85 37.53
CA ARG A 493 10.92 26.11 36.86
C ARG A 493 11.00 25.98 35.34
N ARG A 494 11.33 24.79 34.81
CA ARG A 494 11.50 24.60 33.37
C ARG A 494 11.19 23.16 32.98
N VAL A 495 10.43 23.00 31.90
CA VAL A 495 10.24 21.70 31.22
C VAL A 495 10.51 21.94 29.74
N ALA A 496 11.55 21.30 29.19
CA ALA A 496 11.89 21.44 27.78
C ALA A 496 12.02 20.06 27.11
N VAL A 497 11.36 19.90 25.97
CA VAL A 497 11.33 18.69 25.14
C VAL A 497 11.84 19.04 23.75
N GLY A 498 12.94 18.43 23.31
CA GLY A 498 13.60 18.72 22.04
C GLY A 498 13.64 17.51 21.10
N PHE A 499 13.26 17.75 19.84
CA PHE A 499 13.19 16.76 18.77
C PHE A 499 14.25 17.05 17.70
N ALA A 500 14.68 16.00 17.01
CA ALA A 500 15.66 16.12 15.92
C ALA A 500 15.21 17.11 14.84
N GLY A 501 16.17 17.89 14.36
CA GLY A 501 15.92 19.06 13.50
C GLY A 501 15.75 20.37 14.27
N GLY A 502 15.90 20.38 15.60
CA GLY A 502 15.91 21.59 16.42
C GLY A 502 14.52 22.15 16.76
N ALA A 503 13.46 21.36 16.55
CA ALA A 503 12.12 21.70 16.98
C ALA A 503 11.90 21.28 18.45
N GLY A 504 11.07 22.01 19.20
CA GLY A 504 10.86 21.70 20.60
C GLY A 504 9.76 22.51 21.29
N ILE A 505 9.43 22.08 22.50
CA ILE A 505 8.39 22.68 23.36
C ILE A 505 9.04 23.01 24.70
N GLU A 506 8.90 24.25 25.14
CA GLU A 506 9.50 24.76 26.38
C GLU A 506 8.43 25.47 27.22
N ARG A 507 8.20 24.99 28.45
CA ARG A 507 7.51 25.75 29.51
C ARG A 507 8.54 26.47 30.36
N ASP A 508 8.44 27.80 30.43
CA ASP A 508 9.30 28.63 31.28
C ASP A 508 8.78 28.78 32.72
N ALA A 509 9.56 29.48 33.56
CA ALA A 509 9.27 29.66 34.98
C ALA A 509 8.05 30.56 35.25
N GLY A 510 7.59 31.33 34.25
CA GLY A 510 6.34 32.08 34.29
C GLY A 510 5.12 31.25 33.87
N GLY A 511 5.32 29.97 33.54
CA GLY A 511 4.27 29.08 33.03
C GLY A 511 3.97 29.28 31.55
N LYS A 512 4.68 30.16 30.83
CA LYS A 512 4.45 30.41 29.41
C LYS A 512 5.05 29.28 28.58
N VAL A 513 4.29 28.80 27.60
CA VAL A 513 4.74 27.79 26.64
C VAL A 513 5.28 28.46 25.39
N GLN A 514 6.44 28.00 24.92
CA GLN A 514 7.03 28.35 23.64
C GLN A 514 7.18 27.09 22.79
N VAL A 515 6.63 27.12 21.58
CA VAL A 515 6.93 26.12 20.53
C VAL A 515 8.00 26.72 19.61
N ARG A 516 9.08 25.97 19.39
CA ARG A 516 10.17 26.35 18.47
C ARG A 516 10.24 25.37 17.31
N GLY A 517 10.50 25.90 16.12
CA GLY A 517 10.56 25.10 14.89
C GLY A 517 9.22 24.50 14.48
N ARG A 518 9.26 23.55 13.53
CA ARG A 518 8.10 22.77 13.12
C ARG A 518 8.21 21.38 13.73
N LEU A 519 7.24 21.02 14.58
CA LEU A 519 7.15 19.66 15.12
C LEU A 519 6.66 18.72 14.01
N GLU A 520 7.51 17.78 13.58
CA GLU A 520 7.18 16.81 12.54
C GLU A 520 6.95 15.42 13.15
N ALA A 521 5.84 14.78 12.76
CA ALA A 521 5.56 13.41 13.15
C ALA A 521 6.64 12.48 12.57
N GLY A 522 7.28 11.68 13.43
CA GLY A 522 8.43 10.85 13.08
C GLY A 522 9.77 11.36 13.62
N ALA A 523 9.90 12.62 14.04
CA ALA A 523 11.16 13.15 14.58
C ALA A 523 11.57 12.44 15.89
N PRO A 524 12.79 11.86 15.99
CA PRO A 524 13.25 11.25 17.23
C PRO A 524 13.50 12.30 18.33
N LEU A 525 13.35 11.88 19.58
CA LEU A 525 13.54 12.71 20.77
C LEU A 525 15.04 12.84 21.09
N GLU A 526 15.59 14.05 21.01
CA GLU A 526 17.02 14.33 21.25
C GLU A 526 17.28 14.81 22.68
N SER A 527 16.41 15.65 23.25
CA SER A 527 16.61 16.21 24.59
C SER A 527 15.32 16.25 25.42
N LEU A 528 15.49 16.12 26.74
CA LEU A 528 14.42 16.20 27.72
C LEU A 528 15.02 16.75 29.02
N GLU A 529 14.73 18.02 29.31
CA GLU A 529 15.26 18.76 30.46
C GLU A 529 14.13 19.11 31.45
N LEU A 530 14.36 18.85 32.73
CA LEU A 530 13.47 19.14 33.85
C LEU A 530 14.24 19.91 34.92
N ASP A 531 14.01 21.22 35.03
CA ASP A 531 14.63 22.06 36.08
C ASP A 531 13.69 22.18 37.28
N TRP A 532 14.09 21.56 38.39
CA TRP A 532 13.33 21.51 39.64
C TRP A 532 14.25 21.28 40.84
N PRO A 533 13.88 21.72 42.07
CA PRO A 533 14.77 21.74 43.22
C PRO A 533 15.40 20.39 43.60
N GLY A 534 14.70 19.28 43.39
CA GLY A 534 15.14 17.93 43.76
C GLY A 534 16.08 17.23 42.77
N LEU A 535 16.34 17.82 41.59
CA LEU A 535 16.99 17.13 40.45
C LEU A 535 18.33 16.47 40.80
N ALA A 536 19.22 17.21 41.48
CA ALA A 536 20.59 16.76 41.75
C ALA A 536 20.66 15.50 42.64
N GLN A 537 19.67 15.30 43.53
CA GLN A 537 19.67 14.20 44.49
C GLN A 537 18.90 12.99 43.95
N ALA A 538 17.88 13.21 43.12
CA ALA A 538 17.25 12.16 42.33
C ALA A 538 18.23 11.48 41.34
N ALA A 539 19.45 12.00 41.14
CA ALA A 539 20.46 11.42 40.25
C ALA A 539 21.07 10.09 40.75
N GLY A 540 21.02 9.84 42.06
CA GLY A 540 21.63 8.65 42.68
C GLY A 540 20.70 7.45 42.87
N ALA A 541 19.40 7.58 42.54
CA ALA A 541 18.42 6.50 42.57
C ALA A 541 17.93 6.20 41.14
N GLY A 542 17.49 4.97 40.86
CA GLY A 542 17.01 4.61 39.52
C GLY A 542 15.89 5.55 39.05
N ARG A 543 16.05 6.16 37.88
CA ARG A 543 15.07 7.08 37.28
C ARG A 543 14.49 6.51 36.00
N THR A 544 13.17 6.55 35.87
CA THR A 544 12.43 6.32 34.62
C THR A 544 11.79 7.62 34.14
N LEU A 545 12.15 8.04 32.92
CA LEU A 545 11.44 9.08 32.17
C LEU A 545 10.58 8.41 31.10
N ARG A 546 9.29 8.72 31.06
CA ARG A 546 8.34 8.26 30.05
C ARG A 546 7.74 9.47 29.31
N LEU A 547 7.78 9.43 27.99
CA LEU A 547 7.04 10.34 27.13
C LEU A 547 5.90 9.55 26.47
N GLU A 548 4.68 10.07 26.53
CA GLU A 548 3.51 9.57 25.81
C GLU A 548 2.92 10.67 24.92
N LEU A 549 2.58 10.34 23.68
CA LEU A 549 1.73 11.15 22.81
C LEU A 549 0.36 10.49 22.71
N ARG A 550 -0.70 11.23 23.06
CA ARG A 550 -2.09 10.76 22.98
C ARG A 550 -2.93 11.66 22.08
N ALA A 551 -3.89 11.06 21.37
CA ALA A 551 -4.83 11.81 20.54
C ALA A 551 -5.84 12.60 21.39
N GLU A 552 -6.15 13.84 20.98
CA GLU A 552 -7.16 14.69 21.63
C GLU A 552 -8.58 14.47 21.09
N ASP A 553 -8.78 13.58 20.12
CA ASP A 553 -10.04 13.29 19.41
C ASP A 553 -11.10 12.53 20.24
N GLY A 554 -10.99 12.58 21.57
CA GLY A 554 -11.87 11.88 22.51
C GLY A 554 -11.52 10.39 22.72
N SER A 555 -10.64 9.80 21.91
CA SER A 555 -10.20 8.41 22.09
C SER A 555 -9.22 8.22 23.26
N GLY A 556 -8.37 9.23 23.52
CA GLY A 556 -7.28 9.15 24.48
C GLY A 556 -6.19 8.12 24.14
N GLU A 557 -6.19 7.59 22.91
CA GLU A 557 -5.36 6.48 22.46
C GLU A 557 -3.87 6.87 22.40
N LEU A 558 -2.98 5.93 22.72
CA LEU A 558 -1.52 6.13 22.75
C LEU A 558 -0.92 6.01 21.34
N VAL A 559 -0.55 7.15 20.76
CA VAL A 559 -0.07 7.30 19.37
C VAL A 559 1.44 7.06 19.27
N GLY A 560 2.20 7.39 20.31
CA GLY A 560 3.65 7.13 20.39
C GLY A 560 4.16 7.18 21.83
N GLN A 561 5.26 6.48 22.09
CA GLN A 561 5.89 6.45 23.41
C GLN A 561 7.42 6.39 23.34
N GLY A 562 8.07 6.94 24.37
CA GLY A 562 9.50 6.79 24.61
C GLY A 562 9.76 6.55 26.10
N LEU A 563 10.63 5.60 26.42
CA LEU A 563 11.08 5.32 27.79
C LEU A 563 12.59 5.51 27.86
N ARG A 564 13.08 6.17 28.93
CA ARG A 564 14.51 6.32 29.23
C ARG A 564 14.79 5.95 30.67
N HIS A 565 15.72 5.02 30.86
CA HIS A 565 16.43 4.86 32.12
C HIS A 565 17.63 5.80 32.11
N LEU A 566 17.69 6.76 33.04
CA LEU A 566 18.76 7.78 33.04
C LEU A 566 20.14 7.25 33.48
N ALA A 567 20.23 5.97 33.84
CA ALA A 567 21.49 5.27 34.10
C ALA A 567 22.26 4.88 32.81
N GLU A 568 21.60 4.88 31.64
CA GLU A 568 22.20 4.46 30.38
C GLU A 568 22.56 5.65 29.46
N PRO A 569 23.74 5.65 28.81
CA PRO A 569 24.21 6.78 28.00
C PRO A 569 23.69 6.79 26.55
N SER A 570 23.19 5.68 26.02
CA SER A 570 22.60 5.59 24.68
C SER A 570 21.13 6.03 24.68
N GLY A 571 20.79 6.98 23.79
CA GLY A 571 19.54 7.75 23.85
C GLY A 571 18.24 7.02 23.48
N LEU A 572 17.12 7.75 23.63
CA LEU A 572 15.78 7.24 23.36
C LEU A 572 15.55 6.89 21.88
N LEU A 573 15.06 5.67 21.64
CA LEU A 573 14.24 5.39 20.47
C LEU A 573 12.79 5.76 20.82
N PHE A 574 12.37 6.97 20.47
CA PHE A 574 10.95 7.32 20.50
C PHE A 574 10.21 6.49 19.43
N GLN A 575 9.26 5.65 19.84
CA GLN A 575 8.57 4.71 18.96
C GLN A 575 7.13 5.17 18.73
N TRP A 576 6.81 5.47 17.48
CA TRP A 576 5.44 5.71 17.02
C TRP A 576 4.70 4.39 16.89
N MET A 577 3.56 4.26 17.58
CA MET A 577 2.69 3.08 17.49
C MET A 577 1.64 3.24 16.38
N ALA A 578 1.27 4.49 16.08
CA ALA A 578 0.44 4.82 14.93
C ALA A 578 0.92 6.13 14.28
N PRO A 579 1.17 6.18 12.95
CA PRO A 579 1.29 7.46 12.27
C PRO A 579 -0.01 8.29 12.40
N PRO A 580 0.11 9.59 12.73
CA PRO A 580 -1.03 10.49 12.96
C PRO A 580 -1.89 10.74 11.72
N GLY A 581 -3.18 11.02 11.94
CA GLY A 581 -4.18 11.25 10.89
C GLY A 581 -4.38 12.74 10.56
N SER A 582 -4.60 13.05 9.28
CA SER A 582 -4.80 14.42 8.73
C SER A 582 -3.61 15.37 8.98
N ALA A 583 -3.70 16.63 8.54
CA ALA A 583 -2.59 17.60 8.60
C ALA A 583 -2.65 18.53 9.83
N GLU A 584 -3.73 18.47 10.61
CA GLU A 584 -4.08 19.45 11.65
C GLU A 584 -4.59 18.75 12.95
N HIS A 585 -4.11 17.55 13.26
CA HIS A 585 -4.40 16.94 14.56
C HIS A 585 -3.57 17.57 15.69
N LEU A 586 -4.26 17.79 16.81
CA LEU A 586 -3.70 18.24 18.07
C LEU A 586 -3.43 17.04 18.98
N TYR A 587 -2.32 17.08 19.70
CA TYR A 587 -1.86 15.98 20.55
C TYR A 587 -1.66 16.41 21.99
N ARG A 588 -2.13 15.56 22.91
CA ARG A 588 -1.80 15.63 24.33
C ARG A 588 -0.47 14.94 24.56
N THR A 589 0.56 15.72 24.89
CA THR A 589 1.91 15.21 25.18
C THR A 589 2.09 15.10 26.69
N VAL A 590 2.35 13.90 27.21
CA VAL A 590 2.54 13.66 28.65
C VAL A 590 3.98 13.23 28.90
N VAL A 591 4.73 14.05 29.63
CA VAL A 591 6.06 13.72 30.18
C VAL A 591 5.85 13.26 31.62
N ALA A 592 6.18 12.01 31.93
CA ALA A 592 6.16 11.48 33.30
C ALA A 592 7.58 11.12 33.77
N HIS A 593 7.88 11.41 35.03
CA HIS A 593 9.12 11.08 35.71
C HIS A 593 8.80 10.38 37.03
N GLU A 594 9.39 9.20 37.23
CA GLU A 594 9.19 8.38 38.41
C GLU A 594 10.55 7.91 38.95
N VAL A 595 10.70 7.88 40.27
CA VAL A 595 11.93 7.53 40.98
C VAL A 595 11.60 6.53 42.08
N GLU A 596 12.48 5.55 42.30
CA GLU A 596 12.35 4.50 43.33
C GLU A 596 12.11 5.03 44.76
N ASN A 597 12.36 6.32 45.03
CA ASN A 597 12.10 6.95 46.32
C ASN A 597 10.64 7.42 46.52
N GLY A 598 9.77 7.22 45.53
CA GLY A 598 8.35 7.62 45.55
C GLY A 598 8.06 9.00 44.94
N SER A 599 9.06 9.72 44.43
CA SER A 599 8.86 11.03 43.77
C SER A 599 8.23 10.84 42.38
N ARG A 600 7.17 11.59 42.09
CA ARG A 600 6.42 11.52 40.83
C ARG A 600 6.19 12.93 40.29
N LEU A 601 6.58 13.18 39.04
CA LEU A 601 6.20 14.39 38.29
C LEU A 601 5.55 14.01 36.97
N SER A 602 4.53 14.77 36.57
CA SER A 602 3.97 14.72 35.22
C SER A 602 3.69 16.10 34.66
N ALA A 603 4.27 16.41 33.49
CA ALA A 603 3.95 17.59 32.70
C ALA A 603 3.09 17.19 31.50
N THR A 604 1.86 17.71 31.43
CA THR A 604 0.96 17.56 30.29
C THR A 604 1.01 18.84 29.46
N PHE A 605 1.29 18.72 28.17
CA PHE A 605 1.09 19.76 27.17
C PHE A 605 -0.14 19.40 26.34
N GLN A 606 -1.12 20.30 26.27
CA GLN A 606 -2.33 20.15 25.45
C GLN A 606 -2.20 20.96 24.16
N HIS A 607 -2.97 20.58 23.15
CA HIS A 607 -3.07 21.28 21.86
C HIS A 607 -1.76 21.34 21.07
N VAL A 608 -0.87 20.35 21.20
CA VAL A 608 0.42 20.35 20.50
C VAL A 608 0.22 19.97 19.02
N PRO A 609 0.55 20.83 18.05
CA PRO A 609 0.36 20.53 16.63
C PRO A 609 1.58 19.77 16.07
N PHE A 610 1.36 18.59 15.48
CA PHE A 610 2.40 17.83 14.76
C PHE A 610 2.07 17.74 13.26
N GLY A 611 3.05 18.09 12.41
CA GLY A 611 2.93 17.99 10.96
C GLY A 611 3.21 16.59 10.44
N VAL A 612 2.28 16.01 9.67
CA VAL A 612 2.43 14.65 9.10
C VAL A 612 3.17 14.69 7.75
N PRO A 613 4.28 13.94 7.59
CA PRO A 613 5.00 13.80 6.32
C PRO A 613 4.07 13.37 5.17
N LEU A 614 4.27 13.89 3.97
CA LEU A 614 3.41 13.59 2.82
C LEU A 614 3.32 12.10 2.52
N LEU A 615 4.44 11.37 2.64
CA LEU A 615 4.52 9.93 2.40
C LEU A 615 3.80 9.08 3.45
N ASP A 616 3.41 9.64 4.60
CA ASP A 616 2.73 8.91 5.67
C ASP A 616 1.20 9.03 5.63
N ARG A 617 0.69 9.89 4.73
CA ARG A 617 -0.74 10.07 4.52
C ARG A 617 -1.33 8.88 3.76
N VAL A 618 -2.33 8.22 4.34
CA VAL A 618 -3.04 7.06 3.75
C VAL A 618 -3.48 7.32 2.30
N TRP A 619 -4.01 8.51 2.00
CA TRP A 619 -4.44 8.85 0.63
C TRP A 619 -3.27 9.03 -0.34
N VAL A 620 -2.13 9.57 0.11
CA VAL A 620 -0.91 9.71 -0.73
C VAL A 620 -0.31 8.33 -0.98
N ARG A 621 -0.19 7.49 0.06
CA ARG A 621 0.23 6.09 -0.10
C ARG A 621 -0.69 5.31 -1.02
N THR A 622 -2.01 5.51 -0.91
CA THR A 622 -3.00 4.88 -1.79
C THR A 622 -2.91 5.40 -3.22
N ALA A 623 -2.70 6.70 -3.43
CA ALA A 623 -2.52 7.29 -4.77
C ALA A 623 -1.21 6.82 -5.42
N LEU A 624 -0.10 6.75 -4.67
CA LEU A 624 1.18 6.20 -5.13
C LEU A 624 1.07 4.69 -5.40
N ALA A 625 0.34 3.93 -4.59
CA ALA A 625 0.08 2.51 -4.81
C ALA A 625 -0.78 2.29 -6.06
N CYS A 626 -1.84 3.09 -6.26
CA CYS A 626 -2.63 3.08 -7.49
C CYS A 626 -1.73 3.40 -8.70
N LEU A 627 -0.98 4.50 -8.66
CA LEU A 627 -0.04 4.88 -9.73
C LEU A 627 0.99 3.78 -10.01
N ALA A 628 1.54 3.12 -8.99
CA ALA A 628 2.47 2.01 -9.16
C ALA A 628 1.81 0.79 -9.82
N VAL A 629 0.57 0.46 -9.47
CA VAL A 629 -0.23 -0.60 -10.10
C VAL A 629 -0.58 -0.24 -11.56
N THR A 630 -1.04 0.99 -11.81
CA THR A 630 -1.29 1.53 -13.16
C THR A 630 -0.03 1.42 -14.03
N LEU A 631 1.14 1.80 -13.49
CA LEU A 631 2.43 1.70 -14.18
C LEU A 631 2.85 0.24 -14.40
N LEU A 632 2.64 -0.65 -13.42
CA LEU A 632 2.88 -2.10 -13.55
C LEU A 632 1.98 -2.76 -14.60
N LEU A 633 0.78 -2.24 -14.85
CA LEU A 633 -0.10 -2.67 -15.93
C LEU A 633 0.31 -2.07 -17.29
N LEU A 634 0.59 -0.77 -17.35
CA LEU A 634 0.85 -0.05 -18.61
C LEU A 634 2.28 -0.19 -19.15
N LEU A 635 3.33 -0.13 -18.33
CA LEU A 635 4.72 -0.23 -18.82
C LEU A 635 4.97 -1.56 -19.57
N PRO A 636 4.58 -2.74 -19.05
CA PRO A 636 4.78 -4.00 -19.77
C PRO A 636 4.04 -4.06 -21.12
N VAL A 637 2.86 -3.46 -21.20
CA VAL A 637 2.06 -3.40 -22.44
C VAL A 637 2.70 -2.48 -23.48
N LEU A 638 3.35 -1.40 -23.04
CA LEU A 638 3.98 -0.38 -23.88
C LEU A 638 5.44 -0.68 -24.27
N LEU A 639 6.26 -1.25 -23.37
CA LEU A 639 7.71 -1.34 -23.51
C LEU A 639 8.26 -2.74 -23.81
N LEU A 640 7.61 -3.83 -23.36
CA LEU A 640 8.12 -5.18 -23.55
C LEU A 640 7.73 -5.77 -24.92
N ARG A 641 8.64 -6.49 -25.57
CA ARG A 641 8.36 -7.16 -26.86
C ARG A 641 7.26 -8.24 -26.71
N PRO A 642 6.39 -8.47 -27.72
CA PRO A 642 5.21 -9.35 -27.59
C PRO A 642 5.51 -10.83 -27.27
N SER A 643 6.71 -11.31 -27.61
CA SER A 643 7.11 -12.72 -27.48
C SER A 643 7.60 -13.12 -26.08
N ALA A 644 7.88 -12.16 -25.19
CA ALA A 644 8.46 -12.47 -23.89
C ALA A 644 7.43 -13.11 -22.93
N ALA A 645 7.69 -14.34 -22.49
CA ALA A 645 6.90 -15.04 -21.47
C ALA A 645 6.49 -14.19 -20.25
N PRO A 646 7.36 -13.33 -19.65
CA PRO A 646 6.94 -12.43 -18.58
C PRO A 646 5.76 -11.52 -18.96
N ARG A 647 5.66 -11.03 -20.20
CA ARG A 647 4.53 -10.17 -20.63
C ARG A 647 3.17 -10.90 -20.58
N ARG A 648 3.14 -12.22 -20.79
CA ARG A 648 1.90 -13.02 -20.77
C ARG A 648 1.29 -13.10 -19.36
N TRP A 649 2.14 -13.23 -18.35
CA TRP A 649 1.75 -13.52 -16.97
C TRP A 649 1.92 -12.35 -16.00
N LEU A 650 2.79 -11.35 -16.23
CA LEU A 650 3.00 -10.22 -15.31
C LEU A 650 1.70 -9.52 -14.87
N PRO A 651 0.75 -9.18 -15.77
CA PRO A 651 -0.54 -8.60 -15.37
C PRO A 651 -1.36 -9.56 -14.49
N LEU A 652 -1.33 -10.85 -14.80
CA LEU A 652 -2.02 -11.87 -13.99
C LEU A 652 -1.28 -12.18 -12.69
N LEU A 653 0.04 -12.04 -12.61
CA LEU A 653 0.83 -12.19 -11.39
C LEU A 653 0.61 -11.00 -10.46
N GLY A 654 0.50 -9.78 -11.00
CA GLY A 654 0.03 -8.62 -10.25
C GLY A 654 -1.40 -8.82 -9.73
N TYR A 655 -2.29 -9.42 -10.53
CA TYR A 655 -3.65 -9.77 -10.12
C TYR A 655 -3.70 -10.91 -9.07
N VAL A 656 -2.96 -11.99 -9.26
CA VAL A 656 -2.91 -13.15 -8.34
C VAL A 656 -2.26 -12.78 -7.01
N ALA A 657 -1.18 -11.99 -7.03
CA ALA A 657 -0.53 -11.47 -5.83
C ALA A 657 -1.40 -10.45 -5.07
N SER A 658 -2.40 -9.84 -5.71
CA SER A 658 -3.36 -8.92 -5.07
C SER A 658 -4.72 -9.55 -4.73
N LEU A 659 -5.09 -10.70 -5.30
CA LEU A 659 -6.42 -11.30 -5.12
C LEU A 659 -6.42 -12.67 -4.42
N VAL A 660 -5.69 -13.69 -4.93
CA VAL A 660 -5.87 -15.10 -4.51
C VAL A 660 -4.62 -15.95 -4.75
N GLY A 661 -3.96 -16.42 -3.68
CA GLY A 661 -3.18 -17.67 -3.71
C GLY A 661 -1.75 -17.63 -3.16
N ALA A 662 -1.46 -18.54 -2.22
CA ALA A 662 -0.15 -19.05 -1.75
C ALA A 662 0.93 -18.08 -1.19
N GLY A 663 1.03 -16.83 -1.64
CA GLY A 663 1.97 -15.83 -1.10
C GLY A 663 1.29 -14.58 -0.52
N GLY A 664 -0.03 -14.48 -0.65
CA GLY A 664 -0.79 -13.27 -0.30
C GLY A 664 -0.70 -12.86 1.17
N GLY A 665 -0.39 -13.76 2.10
CA GLY A 665 -0.23 -13.43 3.52
C GLY A 665 0.94 -12.49 3.81
N GLU A 666 2.08 -12.69 3.13
CA GLU A 666 3.26 -11.84 3.30
C GLU A 666 3.11 -10.49 2.60
N LEU A 667 2.48 -10.49 1.41
CA LEU A 667 2.27 -9.25 0.64
C LEU A 667 1.12 -8.40 1.20
N MET A 668 0.08 -9.03 1.77
CA MET A 668 -0.93 -8.35 2.61
C MET A 668 -0.38 -7.97 3.99
N GLY A 669 0.61 -8.68 4.52
CA GLY A 669 1.37 -8.25 5.70
C GLY A 669 2.16 -6.96 5.43
N LEU A 670 2.86 -6.90 4.29
CA LEU A 670 3.53 -5.70 3.79
C LEU A 670 2.56 -4.55 3.50
N LEU A 671 1.46 -4.80 2.79
CA LEU A 671 0.45 -3.76 2.49
C LEU A 671 -0.34 -3.31 3.74
N GLY A 672 -0.58 -4.22 4.68
CA GLY A 672 -1.16 -3.93 6.00
C GLY A 672 -0.24 -3.04 6.84
N GLY A 673 1.06 -3.32 6.84
CA GLY A 673 2.08 -2.44 7.42
C GLY A 673 2.15 -1.06 6.76
N LEU A 674 1.83 -0.97 5.46
CA LEU A 674 1.83 0.30 4.71
C LEU A 674 0.57 1.17 4.91
N ARG A 675 -0.49 0.70 5.60
CA ARG A 675 -1.74 1.45 5.83
C ARG A 675 -2.34 2.05 4.54
N ILE A 676 -2.51 1.24 3.50
CA ILE A 676 -3.12 1.62 2.21
C ILE A 676 -4.61 1.25 2.19
N HIS A 677 -5.47 2.08 1.59
CA HIS A 677 -6.90 1.76 1.46
C HIS A 677 -7.15 0.73 0.34
N LEU A 678 -6.99 -0.54 0.68
CA LEU A 678 -7.07 -1.68 -0.23
C LEU A 678 -8.33 -1.70 -1.15
N PRO A 679 -9.55 -1.38 -0.67
CA PRO A 679 -10.73 -1.34 -1.54
C PRO A 679 -10.61 -0.33 -2.69
N THR A 680 -9.90 0.79 -2.50
CA THR A 680 -9.67 1.78 -3.55
C THR A 680 -8.68 1.27 -4.59
N VAL A 681 -7.59 0.64 -4.16
CA VAL A 681 -6.60 0.04 -5.08
C VAL A 681 -7.28 -1.05 -5.93
N LEU A 682 -8.10 -1.89 -5.30
CA LEU A 682 -8.87 -2.92 -6.00
C LEU A 682 -9.88 -2.30 -6.99
N ALA A 683 -10.65 -1.28 -6.58
CA ALA A 683 -11.61 -0.60 -7.43
C ALA A 683 -10.95 0.08 -8.64
N VAL A 684 -9.81 0.76 -8.45
CA VAL A 684 -9.02 1.35 -9.55
C VAL A 684 -8.52 0.27 -10.51
N THR A 685 -7.96 -0.83 -9.99
CA THR A 685 -7.48 -1.95 -10.81
C THR A 685 -8.60 -2.60 -11.62
N CYS A 686 -9.77 -2.81 -11.02
CA CYS A 686 -10.96 -3.31 -11.72
C CYS A 686 -11.45 -2.32 -12.78
N ALA A 687 -11.49 -1.02 -12.48
CA ALA A 687 -11.86 0.01 -13.44
C ALA A 687 -10.89 0.07 -14.62
N GLU A 688 -9.58 -0.04 -14.38
CA GLU A 688 -8.55 -0.12 -15.44
C GLU A 688 -8.70 -1.35 -16.31
N LEU A 689 -8.99 -2.53 -15.75
CA LEU A 689 -9.23 -3.75 -16.52
C LEU A 689 -10.47 -3.61 -17.42
N VAL A 690 -11.57 -3.06 -16.90
CA VAL A 690 -12.79 -2.78 -17.66
C VAL A 690 -12.53 -1.72 -18.75
N LEU A 691 -11.79 -0.66 -18.45
CA LEU A 691 -11.45 0.40 -19.39
C LEU A 691 -10.50 -0.09 -20.49
N CYS A 692 -9.52 -0.93 -20.16
CA CYS A 692 -8.67 -1.62 -21.14
C CYS A 692 -9.49 -2.55 -22.05
N ALA A 693 -10.43 -3.33 -21.50
CA ALA A 693 -11.34 -4.16 -22.30
C ALA A 693 -12.20 -3.32 -23.26
N GLY A 694 -12.77 -2.21 -22.76
CA GLY A 694 -13.55 -1.24 -23.54
C GLY A 694 -12.71 -0.59 -24.66
N LEU A 695 -11.50 -0.14 -24.36
CA LEU A 695 -10.58 0.41 -25.36
C LEU A 695 -10.14 -0.65 -26.40
N GLY A 696 -9.98 -1.91 -26.00
CA GLY A 696 -9.76 -3.03 -26.91
C GLY A 696 -10.93 -3.26 -27.88
N LEU A 697 -12.17 -3.19 -27.39
CA LEU A 697 -13.40 -3.28 -28.20
C LEU A 697 -13.57 -2.10 -29.18
N LEU A 698 -13.08 -0.92 -28.83
CA LEU A 698 -13.14 0.28 -29.65
C LEU A 698 -12.00 0.33 -30.68
N SER A 699 -10.79 -0.09 -30.30
CA SER A 699 -9.57 0.04 -31.12
C SER A 699 -8.89 -1.31 -31.40
N PRO A 700 -8.88 -1.78 -32.67
CA PRO A 700 -8.13 -2.96 -33.08
C PRO A 700 -6.63 -2.90 -32.75
N ALA A 701 -6.03 -1.71 -32.73
CA ALA A 701 -4.61 -1.54 -32.38
C ALA A 701 -4.33 -1.81 -30.89
N VAL A 702 -5.28 -1.45 -30.01
CA VAL A 702 -5.22 -1.77 -28.57
C VAL A 702 -5.47 -3.27 -28.37
N PHE A 703 -6.48 -3.84 -29.04
CA PHE A 703 -6.74 -5.28 -28.99
C PHE A 703 -5.51 -6.13 -29.38
N ARG A 704 -4.82 -5.80 -30.48
CA ARG A 704 -3.55 -6.46 -30.89
C ARG A 704 -2.45 -6.42 -29.82
N ARG A 705 -2.51 -5.50 -28.84
CA ARG A 705 -1.55 -5.43 -27.72
C ARG A 705 -2.01 -6.17 -26.47
N LEU A 706 -3.32 -6.16 -26.21
CA LEU A 706 -3.95 -6.84 -25.07
C LEU A 706 -4.13 -8.35 -25.27
N VAL A 707 -4.34 -8.82 -26.50
CA VAL A 707 -4.54 -10.25 -26.81
C VAL A 707 -3.36 -11.15 -26.41
N PHE A 708 -2.17 -10.58 -26.22
CA PHE A 708 -0.97 -11.29 -25.72
C PHE A 708 -0.90 -11.38 -24.19
N THR A 709 -1.84 -10.79 -23.44
CA THR A 709 -1.83 -10.76 -21.97
C THR A 709 -3.11 -11.39 -21.40
N HIS A 710 -2.98 -12.20 -20.34
CA HIS A 710 -4.15 -12.70 -19.61
C HIS A 710 -4.72 -11.58 -18.72
N PRO A 711 -6.05 -11.53 -18.47
CA PRO A 711 -7.08 -12.47 -18.96
C PRO A 711 -7.63 -12.15 -20.36
N PHE A 712 -7.22 -11.05 -21.00
CA PHE A 712 -7.78 -10.59 -22.28
C PHE A 712 -7.65 -11.60 -23.42
N SER A 713 -6.61 -12.43 -23.41
CA SER A 713 -6.42 -13.55 -24.34
C SER A 713 -7.60 -14.54 -24.36
N TRP A 714 -8.24 -14.81 -23.22
CA TRP A 714 -9.42 -15.69 -23.14
C TRP A 714 -10.65 -15.08 -23.84
N ALA A 715 -10.83 -13.77 -23.74
CA ALA A 715 -11.92 -13.05 -24.41
C ALA A 715 -11.67 -12.86 -25.92
N ALA A 716 -10.45 -13.07 -26.42
CA ALA A 716 -10.09 -12.68 -27.77
C ALA A 716 -10.83 -13.45 -28.88
N ALA A 717 -10.97 -14.77 -28.73
CA ALA A 717 -11.69 -15.61 -29.69
C ALA A 717 -13.19 -15.24 -29.81
N PRO A 718 -13.99 -15.15 -28.72
CA PRO A 718 -15.38 -14.73 -28.83
C PRO A 718 -15.53 -13.29 -29.34
N LEU A 719 -14.62 -12.37 -29.00
CA LEU A 719 -14.63 -11.01 -29.54
C LEU A 719 -14.39 -10.97 -31.05
N LEU A 720 -13.44 -11.76 -31.57
CA LEU A 720 -13.20 -11.89 -33.02
C LEU A 720 -14.35 -12.58 -33.76
N ARG A 721 -15.27 -13.27 -33.07
CA ARG A 721 -16.50 -13.81 -33.66
C ARG A 721 -17.65 -12.79 -33.77
N TRP A 722 -17.62 -11.67 -33.03
CA TRP A 722 -18.65 -10.62 -33.11
C TRP A 722 -18.55 -9.84 -34.44
N PRO A 723 -19.56 -9.88 -35.34
CA PRO A 723 -19.45 -9.30 -36.68
C PRO A 723 -18.95 -7.84 -36.75
N SER A 724 -19.44 -6.97 -35.86
CA SER A 724 -19.06 -5.54 -35.83
C SER A 724 -17.61 -5.30 -35.38
N PHE A 725 -17.06 -6.17 -34.53
CA PHE A 725 -15.65 -6.11 -34.16
C PHE A 725 -14.77 -6.76 -35.24
N ARG A 726 -15.15 -7.95 -35.72
CA ARG A 726 -14.47 -8.69 -36.79
C ARG A 726 -14.27 -7.84 -38.05
N ARG A 727 -15.33 -7.17 -38.53
CA ARG A 727 -15.26 -6.25 -39.69
C ARG A 727 -14.22 -5.14 -39.48
N ARG A 728 -14.19 -4.52 -38.28
CA ARG A 728 -13.23 -3.46 -37.94
C ARG A 728 -11.79 -3.98 -37.80
N PHE A 729 -11.61 -5.13 -37.16
CA PHE A 729 -10.29 -5.74 -36.94
C PHE A 729 -9.62 -6.14 -38.27
N PHE A 730 -10.37 -6.78 -39.17
CA PHE A 730 -9.86 -7.24 -40.46
C PHE A 730 -9.93 -6.21 -41.59
N ALA A 731 -10.42 -4.98 -41.35
CA ALA A 731 -10.50 -3.92 -42.37
C ALA A 731 -9.14 -3.56 -43.00
N ALA A 732 -8.03 -3.75 -42.29
CA ALA A 732 -6.68 -3.61 -42.85
C ALA A 732 -6.36 -4.76 -43.84
N HIS A 733 -6.62 -6.02 -43.43
CA HIS A 733 -6.43 -7.22 -44.26
C HIS A 733 -7.29 -7.18 -45.52
N VAL A 734 -8.58 -6.88 -45.40
CA VAL A 734 -9.52 -6.74 -46.53
C VAL A 734 -9.01 -5.73 -47.56
N ARG A 735 -8.54 -4.56 -47.11
CA ARG A 735 -7.95 -3.54 -48.00
C ARG A 735 -6.64 -3.99 -48.64
N GLN A 736 -5.79 -4.71 -47.91
CA GLN A 736 -4.54 -5.27 -48.43
C GLN A 736 -4.79 -6.34 -49.50
N VAL A 737 -5.71 -7.28 -49.26
CA VAL A 737 -6.09 -8.30 -50.24
C VAL A 737 -6.77 -7.68 -51.46
N ARG A 738 -7.74 -6.77 -51.27
CA ARG A 738 -8.38 -6.04 -52.38
C ARG A 738 -7.34 -5.32 -53.23
N ARG A 739 -6.43 -4.55 -52.61
CA ARG A 739 -5.31 -3.89 -53.32
C ARG A 739 -4.41 -4.89 -54.04
N ARG A 740 -4.09 -6.06 -53.46
CA ARG A 740 -3.29 -7.10 -54.14
C ARG A 740 -3.99 -7.62 -55.39
N VAL A 741 -5.29 -7.88 -55.32
CA VAL A 741 -6.09 -8.32 -56.48
C VAL A 741 -6.17 -7.23 -57.55
N ASP A 742 -6.38 -5.97 -57.16
CA ASP A 742 -6.51 -4.86 -58.09
C ASP A 742 -5.17 -4.51 -58.76
N VAL A 743 -4.06 -4.54 -58.01
CA VAL A 743 -2.70 -4.41 -58.56
C VAL A 743 -2.39 -5.56 -59.53
N ALA A 744 -2.73 -6.80 -59.20
CA ALA A 744 -2.57 -7.93 -60.10
C ALA A 744 -3.43 -7.80 -61.38
N SER A 745 -4.67 -7.28 -61.27
CA SER A 745 -5.53 -6.97 -62.43
C SER A 745 -4.95 -5.87 -63.31
N ALA A 746 -4.33 -4.85 -62.71
CA ALA A 746 -3.70 -3.74 -63.43
C ALA A 746 -2.40 -4.18 -64.12
N GLN A 747 -1.52 -4.88 -63.40
CA GLN A 747 -0.27 -5.45 -63.91
C GLN A 747 -0.52 -6.45 -65.04
N ALA A 748 -1.57 -7.27 -64.93
CA ALA A 748 -2.05 -8.09 -66.03
C ALA A 748 -2.75 -7.23 -67.12
N ASN A 749 -2.19 -6.08 -67.53
CA ASN A 749 -2.63 -5.18 -68.59
C ASN A 749 -4.12 -4.77 -68.56
N GLY A 750 -4.59 -4.36 -67.39
CA GLY A 750 -5.98 -3.91 -67.18
C GLY A 750 -7.00 -5.00 -67.51
N GLU A 751 -6.84 -6.17 -66.91
CA GLU A 751 -7.74 -7.31 -67.09
C GLU A 751 -9.05 -7.11 -66.31
N VAL A 752 -10.15 -7.29 -67.03
CA VAL A 752 -11.52 -7.34 -66.52
C VAL A 752 -12.01 -8.79 -66.61
N PHE A 753 -12.56 -9.31 -65.51
CA PHE A 753 -13.28 -10.59 -65.53
C PHE A 753 -14.66 -10.38 -66.14
N VAL A 754 -15.01 -11.24 -67.09
CA VAL A 754 -16.32 -11.25 -67.76
C VAL A 754 -17.03 -12.51 -67.30
N GLU A 755 -18.27 -12.38 -66.84
CA GLU A 755 -18.97 -13.52 -66.25
C GLU A 755 -19.41 -14.54 -67.31
N LEU A 756 -18.80 -15.71 -67.22
CA LEU A 756 -19.04 -16.91 -68.02
C LEU A 756 -19.36 -18.04 -67.04
N SER A 757 -20.27 -18.95 -67.41
CA SER A 757 -20.42 -20.17 -66.63
C SER A 757 -19.15 -21.00 -66.73
N SER A 758 -18.79 -21.66 -65.63
CA SER A 758 -17.72 -22.67 -65.61
C SER A 758 -18.34 -24.05 -65.62
N ASN A 759 -17.70 -24.99 -66.32
CA ASN A 759 -18.00 -26.40 -66.17
C ASN A 759 -17.44 -26.85 -64.81
N VAL A 760 -18.28 -27.44 -63.96
CA VAL A 760 -17.93 -27.83 -62.61
C VAL A 760 -18.23 -29.30 -62.41
N VAL A 761 -17.21 -30.07 -62.05
CA VAL A 761 -17.33 -31.46 -61.63
C VAL A 761 -17.23 -31.49 -60.11
N GLU A 762 -18.34 -31.73 -59.43
CA GLU A 762 -18.41 -31.80 -57.97
C GLU A 762 -18.13 -33.25 -57.49
N TYR A 763 -17.16 -33.38 -56.60
CA TYR A 763 -16.75 -34.63 -55.96
C TYR A 763 -17.13 -34.58 -54.47
N SER A 764 -18.08 -35.43 -54.07
CA SER A 764 -18.71 -35.40 -52.73
C SER A 764 -18.42 -36.69 -51.95
N GLY A 765 -17.18 -36.83 -51.49
CA GLY A 765 -16.73 -37.93 -50.65
C GLY A 765 -16.47 -39.25 -51.40
N PRO A 766 -15.85 -40.25 -50.73
CA PRO A 766 -15.52 -41.53 -51.35
C PRO A 766 -16.78 -42.31 -51.76
N GLY A 767 -16.83 -42.76 -53.01
CA GLY A 767 -17.90 -43.63 -53.53
C GLY A 767 -19.11 -42.92 -54.13
N VAL A 768 -19.22 -41.59 -54.03
CA VAL A 768 -20.24 -40.82 -54.76
C VAL A 768 -19.73 -40.51 -56.17
N PRO A 769 -20.48 -40.83 -57.25
CA PRO A 769 -20.05 -40.51 -58.61
C PRO A 769 -19.97 -38.98 -58.80
N PRO A 770 -18.96 -38.48 -59.53
CA PRO A 770 -18.82 -37.04 -59.79
C PRO A 770 -20.02 -36.48 -60.54
N SER A 771 -20.55 -35.35 -60.07
CA SER A 771 -21.69 -34.68 -60.69
C SER A 771 -21.22 -33.51 -61.55
N PRO A 772 -21.34 -33.58 -62.90
CA PRO A 772 -21.12 -32.42 -63.76
C PRO A 772 -22.28 -31.42 -63.60
N SER A 773 -21.95 -30.12 -63.55
CA SER A 773 -22.90 -29.01 -63.52
C SER A 773 -22.27 -27.76 -64.13
N GLU A 774 -23.09 -26.78 -64.51
CA GLU A 774 -22.62 -25.43 -64.80
C GLU A 774 -22.84 -24.53 -63.58
N ARG A 775 -21.87 -23.66 -63.27
CA ARG A 775 -21.96 -22.70 -62.16
C ARG A 775 -21.47 -21.31 -62.55
N THR A 776 -22.03 -20.28 -61.93
CA THR A 776 -21.53 -18.89 -62.01
C THR A 776 -20.40 -18.62 -61.00
N ALA A 777 -19.72 -17.47 -61.11
CA ALA A 777 -18.71 -17.09 -60.12
C ALA A 777 -19.33 -16.81 -58.75
N GLU A 778 -20.56 -16.27 -58.72
CA GLU A 778 -21.29 -16.05 -57.47
C GLU A 778 -21.64 -17.35 -56.72
N GLU A 779 -22.04 -18.39 -57.46
CA GLU A 779 -22.36 -19.71 -56.91
C GLU A 779 -21.12 -20.43 -56.41
N LEU A 780 -20.04 -20.44 -57.20
CA LEU A 780 -18.74 -20.97 -56.77
C LEU A 780 -18.24 -20.26 -55.50
N CYS A 781 -18.41 -18.94 -55.41
CA CYS A 781 -18.08 -18.19 -54.21
C CYS A 781 -18.98 -18.58 -53.01
N LEU A 782 -20.26 -18.95 -53.20
CA LEU A 782 -21.11 -19.47 -52.12
C LEU A 782 -20.60 -20.83 -51.63
N LEU A 783 -20.24 -21.70 -52.56
CA LEU A 783 -19.75 -23.05 -52.27
C LEU A 783 -18.40 -23.02 -51.55
N LEU A 784 -17.51 -22.11 -51.92
CA LEU A 784 -16.24 -21.86 -51.22
C LEU A 784 -16.46 -21.28 -49.80
N THR A 785 -17.28 -20.24 -49.66
CA THR A 785 -17.39 -19.47 -48.40
C THR A 785 -18.40 -20.00 -47.38
N ARG A 786 -19.51 -20.60 -47.83
CA ARG A 786 -20.53 -21.22 -46.96
C ARG A 786 -20.48 -22.74 -47.01
N GLY A 787 -20.29 -23.31 -48.20
CA GLY A 787 -20.21 -24.77 -48.39
C GLY A 787 -18.87 -25.40 -48.00
N ARG A 788 -17.85 -24.57 -47.69
CA ARG A 788 -16.45 -24.94 -47.40
C ARG A 788 -15.85 -25.95 -48.38
N ALA A 789 -16.25 -25.89 -49.65
CA ALA A 789 -15.73 -26.78 -50.68
C ALA A 789 -14.37 -26.28 -51.19
N HIS A 790 -13.42 -27.20 -51.39
CA HIS A 790 -12.15 -26.88 -52.04
C HIS A 790 -12.36 -26.72 -53.56
N LEU A 791 -11.77 -25.71 -54.17
CA LEU A 791 -11.89 -25.42 -55.61
C LEU A 791 -10.53 -25.55 -56.30
N LEU A 792 -10.46 -26.41 -57.32
CA LEU A 792 -9.32 -26.50 -58.23
C LEU A 792 -9.75 -25.98 -59.61
N ILE A 793 -9.36 -24.75 -59.94
CA ILE A 793 -9.58 -24.14 -61.25
C ILE A 793 -8.51 -24.67 -62.21
N GLN A 794 -8.90 -25.54 -63.13
CA GLN A 794 -7.96 -26.26 -64.00
C GLN A 794 -8.43 -26.32 -65.45
N CYS A 795 -7.61 -25.76 -66.33
CA CYS A 795 -7.77 -25.78 -67.78
C CYS A 795 -6.44 -25.40 -68.44
N ALA A 796 -6.36 -25.45 -69.77
CA ALA A 796 -5.18 -25.02 -70.52
C ALA A 796 -4.89 -23.50 -70.39
N GLY A 797 -3.78 -23.05 -70.98
CA GLY A 797 -3.44 -21.62 -71.06
C GLY A 797 -4.54 -20.78 -71.74
N GLY A 798 -4.70 -19.51 -71.32
CA GLY A 798 -5.51 -18.54 -72.05
C GLY A 798 -7.03 -18.50 -71.81
N ARG A 799 -7.63 -19.44 -71.05
CA ARG A 799 -9.08 -19.41 -70.72
C ARG A 799 -9.49 -18.55 -69.51
N GLY A 800 -8.56 -17.87 -68.83
CA GLY A 800 -8.88 -16.94 -67.75
C GLY A 800 -8.93 -17.51 -66.32
N LYS A 801 -8.18 -18.58 -66.02
CA LYS A 801 -8.08 -19.17 -64.65
C LYS A 801 -7.86 -18.14 -63.54
N SER A 802 -6.81 -17.33 -63.68
CA SER A 802 -6.42 -16.31 -62.71
C SER A 802 -7.42 -15.15 -62.63
N ALA A 803 -8.17 -14.89 -63.70
CA ALA A 803 -9.25 -13.91 -63.71
C ALA A 803 -10.45 -14.40 -62.88
N LEU A 804 -10.86 -15.68 -63.06
CA LEU A 804 -11.90 -16.31 -62.24
C LEU A 804 -11.48 -16.38 -60.76
N LEU A 805 -10.24 -16.81 -60.47
CA LEU A 805 -9.70 -16.83 -59.11
C LEU A 805 -9.75 -15.44 -58.47
N ARG A 806 -9.29 -14.39 -59.17
CA ARG A 806 -9.38 -13.00 -58.68
C ARG A 806 -10.81 -12.53 -58.47
N GLN A 807 -11.77 -12.94 -59.31
CA GLN A 807 -13.18 -12.61 -59.12
C GLN A 807 -13.77 -13.30 -57.89
N LEU A 808 -13.48 -14.59 -57.67
CA LEU A 808 -13.92 -15.31 -56.47
C LEU A 808 -13.38 -14.66 -55.19
N VAL A 809 -12.13 -14.18 -55.21
CA VAL A 809 -11.55 -13.39 -54.12
C VAL A 809 -12.29 -12.05 -53.95
N ARG A 810 -12.55 -11.26 -55.01
CA ARG A 810 -13.34 -10.02 -54.90
C ARG A 810 -14.72 -10.24 -54.29
N LEU A 811 -15.48 -11.20 -54.83
CA LEU A 811 -16.81 -11.57 -54.33
C LEU A 811 -16.77 -12.03 -52.86
N SER A 812 -15.73 -12.76 -52.45
CA SER A 812 -15.57 -13.17 -51.05
C SER A 812 -15.36 -12.00 -50.09
N LEU A 813 -14.59 -10.98 -50.51
CA LEU A 813 -14.33 -9.78 -49.70
C LEU A 813 -15.59 -8.91 -49.56
N GLU A 814 -16.34 -8.72 -50.65
CA GLU A 814 -17.63 -8.02 -50.61
C GLU A 814 -18.66 -8.74 -49.76
N ARG A 815 -18.67 -10.08 -49.81
CA ARG A 815 -19.54 -10.91 -48.97
C ARG A 815 -19.13 -10.89 -47.51
N PHE A 816 -17.82 -10.85 -47.18
CA PHE A 816 -17.35 -10.61 -45.82
C PHE A 816 -17.74 -9.22 -45.31
N GLU A 817 -17.60 -8.18 -46.15
CA GLU A 817 -18.02 -6.82 -45.79
C GLU A 817 -19.52 -6.79 -45.46
N LYS A 818 -20.38 -7.48 -46.23
CA LYS A 818 -21.82 -7.62 -45.93
C LYS A 818 -22.08 -8.51 -44.70
N GLN A 819 -21.50 -9.71 -44.65
CA GLN A 819 -21.67 -10.75 -43.63
C GLN A 819 -20.30 -11.20 -43.06
N PRO A 820 -19.80 -10.54 -41.99
CA PRO A 820 -18.44 -10.78 -41.48
C PRO A 820 -18.15 -12.19 -40.93
N ALA A 821 -19.16 -13.03 -40.74
CA ALA A 821 -18.99 -14.42 -40.28
C ALA A 821 -18.43 -15.35 -41.38
N LEU A 822 -18.34 -14.90 -42.63
CA LEU A 822 -17.76 -15.67 -43.73
C LEU A 822 -16.22 -15.70 -43.66
N PRO A 823 -15.56 -16.72 -44.24
CA PRO A 823 -14.10 -16.83 -44.23
C PRO A 823 -13.43 -15.79 -45.13
N LEU A 824 -12.24 -15.35 -44.75
CA LEU A 824 -11.42 -14.41 -45.51
C LEU A 824 -10.34 -15.11 -46.37
N PRO A 825 -10.06 -14.61 -47.59
CA PRO A 825 -8.94 -15.09 -48.41
C PRO A 825 -7.58 -14.82 -47.75
N VAL A 826 -6.69 -15.82 -47.84
CA VAL A 826 -5.28 -15.74 -47.47
C VAL A 826 -4.45 -16.24 -48.64
N PHE A 827 -3.69 -15.34 -49.26
CA PHE A 827 -2.79 -15.72 -50.36
C PHE A 827 -1.54 -16.41 -49.83
N ILE A 828 -1.27 -17.60 -50.35
CA ILE A 828 -0.06 -18.38 -50.10
C ILE A 828 1.07 -17.89 -51.02
N ASP A 829 2.32 -18.04 -50.57
CA ASP A 829 3.51 -17.77 -51.38
C ASP A 829 3.78 -18.96 -52.32
N PRO A 830 3.93 -18.78 -53.65
CA PRO A 830 4.28 -19.86 -54.57
C PRO A 830 5.61 -20.56 -54.27
N ALA A 831 6.50 -19.93 -53.49
CA ALA A 831 7.75 -20.54 -53.03
C ALA A 831 7.58 -21.48 -51.81
N ALA A 832 6.37 -21.61 -51.26
CA ALA A 832 6.11 -22.48 -50.11
C ALA A 832 6.08 -23.98 -50.48
N GLU A 833 6.70 -24.80 -49.63
CA GLU A 833 6.71 -26.27 -49.74
C GLU A 833 5.62 -26.94 -48.87
N ASP A 834 4.98 -26.19 -47.96
CA ASP A 834 3.94 -26.66 -47.04
C ASP A 834 2.85 -25.59 -46.84
N LEU A 835 1.58 -25.99 -47.01
CA LEU A 835 0.43 -25.07 -46.93
C LEU A 835 0.13 -24.58 -45.52
N GLU A 836 0.31 -25.42 -44.49
CA GLU A 836 0.00 -25.06 -43.10
C GLU A 836 0.97 -23.99 -42.61
N THR A 837 2.26 -24.22 -42.78
CA THR A 837 3.34 -23.30 -42.42
C THR A 837 3.17 -21.97 -43.14
N ALA A 838 2.94 -22.00 -44.46
CA ALA A 838 2.74 -20.78 -45.25
C ALA A 838 1.47 -20.01 -44.87
N ALA A 839 0.38 -20.68 -44.47
CA ALA A 839 -0.80 -20.01 -43.94
C ALA A 839 -0.50 -19.32 -42.59
N LYS A 840 0.22 -19.99 -41.69
CA LYS A 840 0.66 -19.40 -40.42
C LYS A 840 1.62 -18.23 -40.62
N GLU A 841 2.49 -18.27 -41.63
CA GLU A 841 3.38 -17.15 -41.99
C GLU A 841 2.61 -15.97 -42.60
N ALA A 842 1.71 -16.22 -43.55
CA ALA A 842 0.88 -15.20 -44.19
C ALA A 842 0.01 -14.42 -43.17
N LEU A 843 -0.39 -15.07 -42.06
CA LEU A 843 -1.18 -14.47 -40.99
C LEU A 843 -0.35 -13.79 -39.88
N GLN A 844 0.98 -13.72 -39.96
CA GLN A 844 1.81 -13.02 -38.96
C GLN A 844 1.48 -11.51 -38.85
N ASP A 845 1.24 -10.85 -39.98
CA ASP A 845 0.96 -9.40 -40.06
C ASP A 845 -0.35 -8.96 -39.36
N LEU A 846 -1.21 -9.92 -38.98
CA LEU A 846 -2.39 -9.65 -38.16
C LEU A 846 -2.05 -9.24 -36.72
N GLY A 847 -0.82 -9.49 -36.24
CA GLY A 847 -0.42 -9.17 -34.88
C GLY A 847 -1.28 -9.89 -33.83
N LEU A 848 -1.52 -11.18 -34.05
CA LEU A 848 -2.23 -12.08 -33.14
C LEU A 848 -1.27 -13.16 -32.59
N PRO A 849 -1.51 -13.70 -31.38
CA PRO A 849 -0.77 -14.83 -30.85
C PRO A 849 -0.93 -16.06 -31.75
N GLU A 850 0.10 -16.89 -31.84
CA GLU A 850 0.11 -18.11 -32.64
C GLU A 850 -1.08 -19.03 -32.37
N ALA A 851 -1.31 -19.42 -31.11
CA ALA A 851 -2.45 -20.26 -30.71
C ALA A 851 -3.82 -19.68 -31.10
N LEU A 852 -3.96 -18.35 -31.23
CA LEU A 852 -5.20 -17.74 -31.70
C LEU A 852 -5.30 -17.73 -33.24
N ARG A 853 -4.18 -17.68 -33.97
CA ARG A 853 -4.18 -17.79 -35.43
C ARG A 853 -4.49 -19.22 -35.87
N ASP A 854 -3.92 -20.20 -35.17
CA ASP A 854 -4.17 -21.62 -35.40
C ASP A 854 -5.66 -21.92 -35.13
N ALA A 855 -6.21 -21.48 -33.99
CA ALA A 855 -7.64 -21.62 -33.69
C ALA A 855 -8.59 -20.90 -34.68
N LEU A 856 -8.14 -19.86 -35.39
CA LEU A 856 -8.91 -19.20 -36.46
C LEU A 856 -8.81 -19.96 -37.81
N LEU A 857 -7.66 -20.59 -38.09
CA LEU A 857 -7.52 -21.49 -39.24
C LEU A 857 -8.38 -22.75 -39.05
N GLU A 858 -8.26 -23.39 -37.88
CA GLU A 858 -9.06 -24.56 -37.47
C GLU A 858 -10.55 -24.25 -37.40
N SER A 859 -10.98 -23.05 -37.00
CA SER A 859 -12.40 -22.68 -37.05
C SER A 859 -12.94 -22.51 -38.47
N GLY A 860 -12.07 -22.42 -39.49
CA GLY A 860 -12.42 -22.07 -40.85
C GLY A 860 -12.84 -20.61 -41.01
N ASP A 861 -12.16 -19.69 -40.32
CA ASP A 861 -12.33 -18.24 -40.50
C ASP A 861 -11.53 -17.67 -41.69
N PHE A 862 -10.76 -18.52 -42.36
CA PHE A 862 -9.98 -18.21 -43.55
C PHE A 862 -10.12 -19.30 -44.63
N PHE A 863 -9.80 -18.95 -45.88
CA PHE A 863 -9.57 -19.91 -46.96
C PHE A 863 -8.27 -19.57 -47.69
N LEU A 864 -7.52 -20.58 -48.12
CA LEU A 864 -6.20 -20.40 -48.73
C LEU A 864 -6.32 -20.19 -50.24
N VAL A 865 -5.47 -19.34 -50.81
CA VAL A 865 -5.49 -18.97 -52.23
C VAL A 865 -4.11 -19.11 -52.83
N LEU A 866 -3.99 -19.90 -53.91
CA LEU A 866 -2.75 -20.08 -54.68
C LEU A 866 -3.07 -20.04 -56.18
N ASP A 867 -2.48 -19.07 -56.88
CA ASP A 867 -2.59 -18.91 -58.33
C ASP A 867 -1.31 -19.46 -58.97
N GLY A 868 -1.41 -20.49 -59.82
CA GLY A 868 -0.25 -21.16 -60.43
C GLY A 868 0.32 -22.34 -59.62
N LEU A 869 -0.52 -23.24 -59.11
CA LEU A 869 -0.10 -24.46 -58.37
C LEU A 869 0.96 -25.28 -59.13
N THR A 870 0.80 -25.43 -60.45
CA THR A 870 1.76 -26.15 -61.31
C THR A 870 3.10 -25.43 -61.52
N GLU A 871 3.19 -24.17 -61.13
CA GLU A 871 4.40 -23.32 -61.19
C GLU A 871 4.98 -23.06 -59.77
N SER A 872 4.33 -23.58 -58.73
CA SER A 872 4.73 -23.45 -57.33
C SER A 872 5.66 -24.59 -56.89
N LYS A 873 6.32 -24.43 -55.74
CA LYS A 873 7.10 -25.49 -55.08
C LYS A 873 6.25 -26.52 -54.30
N LEU A 874 4.93 -26.34 -54.25
CA LEU A 874 4.06 -27.17 -53.43
C LEU A 874 3.76 -28.52 -54.11
N GLU A 875 4.55 -29.55 -53.78
CA GLU A 875 4.37 -30.90 -54.32
C GLU A 875 2.96 -31.50 -54.04
N PRO A 876 2.43 -32.39 -54.90
CA PRO A 876 1.11 -33.01 -54.72
C PRO A 876 0.93 -33.71 -53.36
N GLU A 877 1.99 -34.34 -52.83
CA GLU A 877 1.95 -35.02 -51.52
C GLU A 877 1.93 -34.03 -50.34
N ALA A 878 2.39 -32.78 -50.52
CA ALA A 878 2.21 -31.73 -49.52
C ALA A 878 0.77 -31.22 -49.51
N LEU A 879 0.17 -31.01 -50.70
CA LEU A 879 -1.25 -30.67 -50.82
C LEU A 879 -2.15 -31.76 -50.19
N ARG A 880 -1.87 -33.04 -50.49
CA ARG A 880 -2.59 -34.17 -49.88
C ARG A 880 -2.51 -34.16 -48.35
N ARG A 881 -1.31 -34.05 -47.78
CA ARG A 881 -1.10 -34.01 -46.32
C ARG A 881 -1.84 -32.86 -45.64
N TYR A 882 -2.01 -31.72 -46.32
CA TYR A 882 -2.84 -30.61 -45.81
C TYR A 882 -4.33 -30.96 -45.79
N LEU A 883 -4.86 -31.55 -46.87
CA LEU A 883 -6.27 -31.93 -46.99
C LEU A 883 -6.69 -33.05 -46.03
N GLU A 884 -5.76 -33.92 -45.64
CA GLU A 884 -5.97 -34.99 -44.63
C GLU A 884 -5.90 -34.47 -43.17
N ARG A 885 -5.48 -33.22 -42.92
CA ARG A 885 -5.38 -32.62 -41.56
C ARG A 885 -6.63 -31.84 -41.16
N GLU A 886 -6.79 -31.61 -39.85
CA GLU A 886 -7.91 -30.88 -39.24
C GLU A 886 -8.11 -29.46 -39.82
N MET A 887 -7.03 -28.72 -40.10
CA MET A 887 -7.14 -27.43 -40.81
C MET A 887 -7.68 -27.59 -42.24
N GLY A 888 -7.31 -28.65 -42.96
CA GLY A 888 -7.83 -28.95 -44.29
C GLY A 888 -9.34 -29.24 -44.28
N LEU A 889 -9.87 -29.81 -43.19
CA LEU A 889 -11.32 -30.05 -43.03
C LEU A 889 -12.15 -28.76 -42.86
N HIS A 890 -11.51 -27.63 -42.55
CA HIS A 890 -12.19 -26.42 -42.11
C HIS A 890 -11.83 -25.14 -42.88
N ALA A 891 -10.57 -25.01 -43.32
CA ALA A 891 -10.09 -23.93 -44.18
C ALA A 891 -10.00 -24.44 -45.64
N PRO A 892 -10.98 -24.11 -46.51
CA PRO A 892 -10.95 -24.59 -47.89
C PRO A 892 -9.82 -23.94 -48.68
N VAL A 893 -9.47 -24.54 -49.82
CA VAL A 893 -8.44 -24.02 -50.73
C VAL A 893 -9.05 -23.59 -52.06
N LEU A 894 -8.55 -22.50 -52.62
CA LEU A 894 -8.84 -21.99 -53.95
C LEU A 894 -7.53 -22.00 -54.75
N LEU A 895 -7.38 -23.00 -55.60
CA LEU A 895 -6.17 -23.27 -56.37
C LEU A 895 -6.43 -23.01 -57.85
N SER A 896 -5.47 -22.45 -58.58
CA SER A 896 -5.45 -22.47 -60.05
C SER A 896 -4.28 -23.32 -60.55
N ALA A 897 -4.49 -24.11 -61.61
CA ALA A 897 -3.48 -25.04 -62.14
C ALA A 897 -3.62 -25.24 -63.66
N ARG A 898 -2.52 -25.68 -64.32
CA ARG A 898 -2.62 -26.37 -65.61
C ARG A 898 -3.09 -27.83 -65.42
N PRO A 899 -3.57 -28.53 -66.47
CA PRO A 899 -3.99 -29.93 -66.36
C PRO A 899 -2.86 -30.83 -65.84
N ASN A 900 -3.11 -31.48 -64.71
CA ASN A 900 -2.15 -32.34 -64.00
C ASN A 900 -2.93 -33.34 -63.14
N GLU A 901 -2.72 -34.63 -63.39
CA GLU A 901 -3.43 -35.72 -62.71
C GLU A 901 -2.97 -35.94 -61.27
N ALA A 902 -1.70 -35.69 -60.95
CA ALA A 902 -1.18 -35.86 -59.59
C ALA A 902 -1.84 -34.88 -58.60
N TYR A 903 -2.09 -33.63 -59.04
CA TYR A 903 -2.87 -32.68 -58.22
C TYR A 903 -4.36 -33.03 -58.15
N ARG A 904 -4.97 -33.61 -59.20
CA ARG A 904 -6.35 -34.14 -59.11
C ARG A 904 -6.43 -35.31 -58.11
N ALA A 905 -5.46 -36.21 -58.14
CA ALA A 905 -5.36 -37.32 -57.20
C ALA A 905 -5.18 -36.81 -55.76
N ALA A 906 -4.28 -35.84 -55.52
CA ALA A 906 -4.14 -35.21 -54.21
C ALA A 906 -5.46 -34.58 -53.72
N MET A 907 -6.18 -33.86 -54.60
CA MET A 907 -7.48 -33.27 -54.28
C MET A 907 -8.56 -34.31 -53.97
N SER A 908 -8.50 -35.52 -54.53
CA SER A 908 -9.52 -36.56 -54.26
C SER A 908 -9.48 -37.12 -52.84
N HIS A 909 -8.49 -36.76 -52.03
CA HIS A 909 -8.46 -37.04 -50.59
C HIS A 909 -9.32 -36.07 -49.77
N ALA A 910 -9.73 -34.93 -50.33
CA ALA A 910 -10.64 -34.00 -49.67
C ALA A 910 -12.08 -34.54 -49.63
N LEU A 911 -12.77 -34.37 -48.49
CA LEU A 911 -14.17 -34.79 -48.33
C LEU A 911 -15.12 -34.17 -49.35
N ARG A 912 -14.85 -32.93 -49.79
CA ARG A 912 -15.64 -32.24 -50.81
C ARG A 912 -14.79 -31.26 -51.61
N TRP A 913 -14.62 -31.52 -52.89
CA TRP A 913 -13.91 -30.60 -53.79
C TRP A 913 -14.59 -30.51 -55.16
N MET A 914 -14.19 -29.49 -55.92
CA MET A 914 -14.73 -29.24 -57.26
C MET A 914 -13.60 -28.98 -58.26
N GLY A 915 -13.60 -29.73 -59.36
CA GLY A 915 -12.84 -29.39 -60.55
C GLY A 915 -13.60 -28.33 -61.33
N VAL A 916 -13.00 -27.16 -61.54
CA VAL A 916 -13.64 -26.01 -62.18
C VAL A 916 -12.89 -25.68 -63.47
N GLU A 917 -13.57 -25.76 -64.61
CA GLU A 917 -13.04 -25.43 -65.93
C GLU A 917 -13.78 -24.22 -66.52
N PRO A 918 -13.11 -23.05 -66.64
CA PRO A 918 -13.68 -21.90 -67.33
C PRO A 918 -13.98 -22.22 -68.80
N LYS A 919 -15.19 -21.88 -69.26
CA LYS A 919 -15.58 -22.04 -70.66
C LYS A 919 -14.82 -21.09 -71.59
N ARG A 920 -14.68 -21.49 -72.86
CA ARG A 920 -14.36 -20.59 -73.96
C ARG A 920 -15.57 -19.67 -74.23
N LEU A 921 -15.35 -18.56 -74.96
CA LEU A 921 -16.41 -17.62 -75.28
C LEU A 921 -17.27 -18.18 -76.42
N ASP A 922 -18.58 -18.24 -76.23
CA ASP A 922 -19.57 -18.32 -77.31
C ASP A 922 -19.81 -16.91 -77.91
N GLU A 923 -20.65 -16.78 -78.95
CA GLU A 923 -20.93 -15.48 -79.57
C GLU A 923 -21.57 -14.49 -78.56
N ALA A 924 -22.42 -14.97 -77.65
CA ALA A 924 -23.01 -14.15 -76.59
C ALA A 924 -21.97 -13.74 -75.51
N GLY A 925 -21.04 -14.64 -75.20
CA GLY A 925 -19.85 -14.36 -74.39
C GLY A 925 -18.95 -13.31 -75.05
N LEU A 926 -18.70 -13.40 -76.36
CA LEU A 926 -17.92 -12.43 -77.11
C LEU A 926 -18.53 -11.03 -77.03
N VAL A 927 -19.85 -10.87 -77.25
CA VAL A 927 -20.52 -9.56 -77.14
C VAL A 927 -20.36 -8.97 -75.73
N ARG A 928 -20.53 -9.77 -74.67
CA ARG A 928 -20.29 -9.34 -73.28
C ARG A 928 -18.82 -8.96 -73.06
N PHE A 929 -17.89 -9.69 -73.67
CA PHE A 929 -16.45 -9.44 -73.57
C PHE A 929 -16.05 -8.13 -74.27
N GLN A 930 -16.60 -7.86 -75.46
CA GLN A 930 -16.39 -6.59 -76.17
C GLN A 930 -16.91 -5.39 -75.37
N ALA A 931 -18.06 -5.53 -74.71
CA ALA A 931 -18.62 -4.50 -73.83
C ALA A 931 -17.74 -4.22 -72.59
N ALA A 932 -17.02 -5.23 -72.08
CA ALA A 932 -16.13 -5.09 -70.92
C ALA A 932 -14.77 -4.42 -71.25
N TYR A 933 -14.41 -4.30 -72.53
CA TYR A 933 -13.17 -3.68 -73.00
C TYR A 933 -13.47 -2.54 -74.00
N PRO A 934 -14.06 -1.42 -73.57
CA PRO A 934 -14.36 -0.29 -74.44
C PRO A 934 -13.08 0.30 -75.07
N GLY A 935 -13.19 0.73 -76.33
CA GLY A 935 -12.13 1.46 -77.04
C GLY A 935 -11.98 2.91 -76.57
N PRO A 936 -11.08 3.69 -77.20
CA PRO A 936 -10.84 5.09 -76.85
C PRO A 936 -12.12 5.96 -76.87
N ASP A 937 -13.04 5.67 -77.78
CA ASP A 937 -14.32 6.38 -77.95
C ASP A 937 -15.40 5.94 -76.93
N GLY A 938 -15.06 5.11 -75.95
CA GLY A 938 -15.99 4.55 -74.95
C GLY A 938 -16.94 3.47 -75.49
N LYS A 939 -16.89 3.15 -76.79
CA LYS A 939 -17.73 2.12 -77.43
C LYS A 939 -17.06 0.75 -77.42
N PRO A 940 -17.83 -0.36 -77.42
CA PRO A 940 -17.28 -1.72 -77.60
C PRO A 940 -16.56 -1.86 -78.96
N PRO A 941 -15.29 -2.29 -79.01
CA PRO A 941 -14.59 -2.52 -80.26
C PRO A 941 -15.14 -3.76 -80.97
N VAL A 942 -15.46 -3.64 -82.26
CA VAL A 942 -15.95 -4.76 -83.08
C VAL A 942 -14.78 -5.47 -83.75
N LEU A 943 -14.58 -6.75 -83.45
CA LEU A 943 -13.55 -7.56 -84.12
C LEU A 943 -13.91 -7.80 -85.59
N SER A 944 -12.94 -7.54 -86.48
CA SER A 944 -12.99 -7.91 -87.91
C SER A 944 -13.13 -9.42 -88.09
N GLU A 945 -13.56 -9.87 -89.27
CA GLU A 945 -13.67 -11.32 -89.54
C GLU A 945 -12.31 -12.04 -89.54
N SER A 946 -11.22 -11.36 -89.92
CA SER A 946 -9.85 -11.85 -89.73
C SER A 946 -9.54 -12.04 -88.23
N SER A 947 -9.78 -11.01 -87.41
CA SER A 947 -9.58 -11.08 -85.95
C SER A 947 -10.44 -12.15 -85.30
N ARG A 948 -11.70 -12.30 -85.71
CA ARG A 948 -12.61 -13.35 -85.24
C ARG A 948 -12.03 -14.73 -85.52
N ARG A 949 -11.54 -14.97 -86.73
CA ARG A 949 -10.89 -16.24 -87.11
C ARG A 949 -9.65 -16.53 -86.27
N ILE A 950 -8.76 -15.54 -86.11
CA ILE A 950 -7.58 -15.65 -85.23
C ILE A 950 -7.99 -16.02 -83.80
N CYS A 951 -9.03 -15.38 -83.26
CA CYS A 951 -9.47 -15.57 -81.89
C CYS A 951 -10.20 -16.90 -81.63
N ARG A 952 -10.75 -17.57 -82.66
CA ARG A 952 -11.27 -18.94 -82.58
C ARG A 952 -10.17 -20.02 -82.60
N GLY A 953 -8.94 -19.66 -82.98
CA GLY A 953 -7.89 -20.66 -83.23
C GLY A 953 -8.32 -21.64 -84.34
N ARG A 954 -8.01 -22.93 -84.18
CA ARG A 954 -8.54 -24.03 -85.02
C ARG A 954 -9.61 -24.84 -84.27
N ALA A 955 -10.39 -24.19 -83.41
CA ALA A 955 -11.43 -24.86 -82.62
C ALA A 955 -12.62 -25.29 -83.50
N ALA A 956 -12.93 -26.59 -83.49
CA ALA A 956 -14.02 -27.17 -84.28
C ALA A 956 -15.43 -26.75 -83.80
N ASP A 957 -15.56 -26.25 -82.58
CA ASP A 957 -16.81 -25.81 -81.96
C ASP A 957 -17.17 -24.34 -82.25
N GLY A 958 -16.29 -23.59 -82.92
CA GLY A 958 -16.50 -22.17 -83.25
C GLY A 958 -16.36 -21.20 -82.07
N THR A 959 -15.97 -21.66 -80.89
CA THR A 959 -15.78 -20.82 -79.70
C THR A 959 -14.48 -20.03 -79.75
N TYR A 960 -14.39 -18.94 -78.98
CA TYR A 960 -13.23 -18.06 -78.95
C TYR A 960 -12.38 -18.22 -77.68
N VAL A 961 -11.06 -18.14 -77.86
CA VAL A 961 -10.07 -18.17 -76.77
C VAL A 961 -10.00 -16.80 -76.08
N PRO A 962 -10.32 -16.67 -74.78
CA PRO A 962 -10.42 -15.37 -74.09
C PRO A 962 -9.17 -14.50 -74.19
N ILE A 963 -7.96 -15.06 -74.05
CA ILE A 963 -6.73 -14.26 -74.18
C ILE A 963 -6.54 -13.68 -75.59
N LEU A 964 -6.87 -14.42 -76.65
CA LEU A 964 -6.72 -13.92 -78.02
C LEU A 964 -7.72 -12.80 -78.31
N VAL A 965 -8.99 -12.97 -77.91
CA VAL A 965 -10.01 -11.92 -77.98
C VAL A 965 -9.55 -10.66 -77.25
N ARG A 966 -9.03 -10.82 -76.02
CA ARG A 966 -8.54 -9.71 -75.21
C ARG A 966 -7.37 -8.97 -75.84
N LEU A 967 -6.39 -9.68 -76.40
CA LEU A 967 -5.26 -9.08 -77.08
C LEU A 967 -5.71 -8.36 -78.37
N ALA A 968 -6.62 -8.96 -79.15
CA ALA A 968 -7.16 -8.35 -80.35
C ALA A 968 -7.99 -7.08 -80.06
N LEU A 969 -8.76 -7.03 -78.97
CA LEU A 969 -9.50 -5.83 -78.56
C LEU A 969 -8.61 -4.70 -78.03
N ARG A 970 -7.44 -5.02 -77.46
CA ARG A 970 -6.51 -4.04 -76.87
C ARG A 970 -5.43 -3.54 -77.83
N PHE A 971 -4.96 -4.41 -78.73
CA PHE A 971 -3.78 -4.17 -79.58
C PHE A 971 -4.01 -4.58 -81.05
N GLY A 972 -5.19 -5.05 -81.40
CA GLY A 972 -5.54 -5.37 -82.80
C GLY A 972 -5.74 -4.11 -83.64
N GLY A 973 -5.34 -4.18 -84.90
CA GLY A 973 -5.60 -3.20 -85.94
C GLY A 973 -6.13 -3.87 -87.20
N SER A 974 -6.32 -3.10 -88.27
CA SER A 974 -6.70 -3.62 -89.60
C SER A 974 -5.72 -4.67 -90.13
N ASP A 975 -4.45 -4.53 -89.76
CA ASP A 975 -3.31 -5.22 -90.38
C ASP A 975 -2.95 -6.52 -89.64
N VAL A 976 -3.77 -6.94 -88.66
CA VAL A 976 -3.60 -8.18 -87.91
C VAL A 976 -4.37 -9.32 -88.58
N ASP A 977 -3.65 -10.15 -89.32
CA ASP A 977 -4.15 -11.27 -90.12
C ASP A 977 -3.81 -12.67 -89.52
N SER A 978 -2.90 -12.72 -88.56
CA SER A 978 -2.36 -13.95 -87.98
C SER A 978 -2.08 -13.83 -86.47
N VAL A 979 -1.99 -14.98 -85.79
CA VAL A 979 -1.62 -15.03 -84.35
C VAL A 979 -0.23 -14.41 -84.12
N ILE A 980 0.73 -14.64 -85.01
CA ILE A 980 2.09 -14.07 -84.94
C ILE A 980 2.02 -12.55 -84.96
N ASN A 981 1.30 -11.97 -85.93
CA ASN A 981 1.16 -10.53 -86.07
C ASN A 981 0.38 -9.92 -84.90
N LEU A 982 -0.57 -10.65 -84.30
CA LEU A 982 -1.21 -10.24 -83.06
C LEU A 982 -0.20 -10.14 -81.89
N TYR A 983 0.60 -11.18 -81.63
CA TYR A 983 1.60 -11.11 -80.55
C TYR A 983 2.71 -10.08 -80.83
N ARG A 984 3.08 -9.85 -82.09
CA ARG A 984 3.98 -8.76 -82.50
C ARG A 984 3.38 -7.38 -82.18
N ALA A 985 2.12 -7.16 -82.56
CA ALA A 985 1.39 -5.91 -82.28
C ALA A 985 1.23 -5.68 -80.77
N VAL A 986 1.00 -6.72 -79.98
CA VAL A 986 0.97 -6.64 -78.50
C VAL A 986 2.33 -6.22 -77.94
N PHE A 987 3.43 -6.79 -78.42
CA PHE A 987 4.78 -6.44 -77.94
C PHE A 987 5.12 -4.97 -78.22
N ALA A 988 4.86 -4.51 -79.45
CA ALA A 988 5.09 -3.12 -79.85
C ALA A 988 4.12 -2.13 -79.17
N GLY A 989 2.84 -2.50 -79.08
CA GLY A 989 1.79 -1.69 -78.46
C GLY A 989 1.97 -1.47 -76.96
N LEU A 990 2.48 -2.47 -76.23
CA LEU A 990 2.88 -2.32 -74.82
C LEU A 990 4.08 -1.37 -74.66
N LEU A 991 5.07 -1.46 -75.57
CA LEU A 991 6.18 -0.49 -75.64
C LEU A 991 5.74 0.91 -76.11
N LYS A 992 4.50 1.08 -76.58
CA LYS A 992 3.96 2.30 -77.21
C LYS A 992 4.79 2.79 -78.39
N LYS A 993 5.27 1.83 -79.20
CA LYS A 993 6.14 2.05 -80.35
C LYS A 993 5.59 1.36 -81.59
N ASP A 994 6.14 1.76 -82.74
CA ASP A 994 5.92 1.05 -83.99
C ASP A 994 6.53 -0.38 -83.94
N PRO A 995 5.85 -1.41 -84.50
CA PRO A 995 6.41 -2.76 -84.61
C PRO A 995 7.72 -2.89 -85.40
N ASP A 996 8.01 -1.95 -86.30
CA ASP A 996 9.21 -1.92 -87.13
C ASP A 996 10.29 -0.93 -86.61
N ASP A 997 10.08 -0.29 -85.44
CA ASP A 997 11.10 0.57 -84.80
C ASP A 997 12.38 -0.23 -84.44
N ALA A 998 13.54 0.39 -84.65
CA ALA A 998 14.84 -0.24 -84.41
C ALA A 998 15.05 -0.59 -82.93
N ALA A 999 14.60 0.27 -82.00
CA ALA A 999 14.71 0.02 -80.58
C ALA A 999 13.60 -0.92 -80.05
N THR A 1000 12.43 -1.01 -80.70
CA THR A 1000 11.50 -2.15 -80.51
C THR A 1000 12.18 -3.45 -80.90
N SER A 1001 12.88 -3.48 -82.03
CA SER A 1001 13.58 -4.66 -82.55
C SER A 1001 14.73 -5.10 -81.64
N GLU A 1002 15.50 -4.17 -81.07
CA GLU A 1002 16.54 -4.50 -80.08
C GLU A 1002 15.96 -5.13 -78.80
N LEU A 1003 14.89 -4.54 -78.24
CA LEU A 1003 14.21 -5.07 -77.05
C LEU A 1003 13.54 -6.43 -77.32
N LEU A 1004 13.06 -6.65 -78.54
CA LEU A 1004 12.49 -7.92 -79.00
C LEU A 1004 13.56 -9.03 -79.04
N THR A 1005 14.71 -8.76 -79.65
CA THR A 1005 15.87 -9.69 -79.67
C THR A 1005 16.40 -9.97 -78.25
N PHE A 1006 16.44 -8.96 -77.38
CA PHE A 1006 16.77 -9.14 -75.96
C PHE A 1006 15.76 -10.05 -75.24
N ALA A 1007 14.46 -9.82 -75.41
CA ALA A 1007 13.41 -10.64 -74.81
C ALA A 1007 13.41 -12.09 -75.35
N GLU A 1008 13.69 -12.29 -76.64
CA GLU A 1008 13.90 -13.61 -77.26
C GLU A 1008 15.07 -14.36 -76.61
N THR A 1009 16.21 -13.69 -76.42
CA THR A 1009 17.42 -14.25 -75.78
C THR A 1009 17.14 -14.62 -74.32
N LEU A 1010 16.47 -13.72 -73.59
CA LEU A 1010 16.03 -13.93 -72.21
C LEU A 1010 15.10 -15.14 -72.07
N CYS A 1011 14.19 -15.36 -73.04
CA CYS A 1011 13.28 -16.49 -73.06
C CYS A 1011 13.99 -17.83 -73.35
N LEU A 1012 15.08 -17.83 -74.14
CA LEU A 1012 15.92 -19.02 -74.31
C LEU A 1012 16.62 -19.40 -73.00
N GLY A 1013 17.33 -18.47 -72.36
CA GLY A 1013 18.05 -18.75 -71.10
C GLY A 1013 17.13 -19.12 -69.93
N SER A 1014 15.94 -18.52 -69.83
CA SER A 1014 15.00 -18.81 -68.73
C SER A 1014 14.13 -20.04 -68.98
N TYR A 1015 13.26 -20.00 -69.98
CA TYR A 1015 12.19 -20.98 -70.16
C TYR A 1015 12.63 -22.16 -71.03
N TRP A 1016 13.44 -21.96 -72.08
CA TRP A 1016 13.91 -23.09 -72.90
C TRP A 1016 14.99 -23.93 -72.22
N GLU A 1017 15.96 -23.29 -71.55
CA GLU A 1017 17.10 -24.01 -70.93
C GLU A 1017 16.78 -24.46 -69.49
N HIS A 1018 16.22 -23.58 -68.66
CA HIS A 1018 15.96 -23.88 -67.24
C HIS A 1018 14.50 -24.23 -66.92
N ARG A 1019 13.57 -24.09 -67.87
CA ARG A 1019 12.11 -24.31 -67.68
C ARG A 1019 11.50 -23.37 -66.65
N SER A 1020 12.12 -22.21 -66.44
CA SER A 1020 11.64 -21.18 -65.52
C SER A 1020 10.83 -20.12 -66.27
N ARG A 1021 9.58 -19.93 -65.84
CA ARG A 1021 8.75 -18.76 -66.22
C ARG A 1021 9.09 -17.52 -65.39
N LEU A 1022 9.89 -17.69 -64.33
CA LEU A 1022 10.41 -16.62 -63.48
C LEU A 1022 11.79 -16.15 -63.95
N ILE A 1023 11.97 -14.83 -63.96
CA ILE A 1023 13.20 -14.12 -64.34
C ILE A 1023 13.66 -13.34 -63.12
N VAL A 1024 14.93 -13.49 -62.74
CA VAL A 1024 15.55 -12.70 -61.66
C VAL A 1024 15.65 -11.25 -62.12
N PHE A 1025 15.06 -10.33 -61.34
CA PHE A 1025 15.06 -8.90 -61.66
C PHE A 1025 16.09 -8.14 -60.83
N ARG A 1026 16.03 -8.30 -59.51
CA ARG A 1026 16.95 -7.64 -58.59
C ARG A 1026 18.34 -8.24 -58.74
N ASP A 1027 19.35 -7.36 -58.73
CA ASP A 1027 20.77 -7.73 -58.86
C ASP A 1027 21.11 -8.39 -60.22
N SER A 1028 20.22 -8.28 -61.22
CA SER A 1028 20.45 -8.76 -62.59
C SER A 1028 21.34 -7.78 -63.37
N PRO A 1029 22.34 -8.26 -64.15
CA PRO A 1029 23.14 -7.39 -65.01
C PRO A 1029 22.30 -6.66 -66.07
N ASP A 1030 21.16 -7.24 -66.45
CA ASP A 1030 20.22 -6.69 -67.44
C ASP A 1030 19.08 -5.86 -66.81
N GLU A 1031 19.16 -5.51 -65.52
CA GLU A 1031 18.13 -4.74 -64.80
C GLU A 1031 17.60 -3.50 -65.58
N PRO A 1032 18.42 -2.70 -66.30
CA PRO A 1032 17.90 -1.59 -67.11
C PRO A 1032 16.92 -2.02 -68.22
N LYS A 1033 17.24 -3.08 -68.96
CA LYS A 1033 16.37 -3.60 -70.04
C LYS A 1033 15.16 -4.33 -69.47
N LEU A 1034 15.33 -5.07 -68.38
CA LEU A 1034 14.22 -5.69 -67.65
C LEU A 1034 13.26 -4.63 -67.08
N ARG A 1035 13.77 -3.50 -66.57
CA ARG A 1035 12.96 -2.37 -66.10
C ARG A 1035 12.15 -1.74 -67.23
N MET A 1036 12.73 -1.54 -68.42
CA MET A 1036 11.97 -1.07 -69.58
C MET A 1036 10.80 -1.99 -69.96
N LEU A 1037 11.00 -3.31 -69.92
CA LEU A 1037 9.93 -4.29 -70.18
C LEU A 1037 8.88 -4.35 -69.05
N LEU A 1038 9.29 -4.11 -67.79
CA LEU A 1038 8.40 -4.02 -66.63
C LEU A 1038 7.53 -2.74 -66.68
N ASP A 1039 8.14 -1.59 -66.96
CA ASP A 1039 7.45 -0.30 -67.06
C ASP A 1039 6.48 -0.24 -68.26
N ALA A 1040 6.76 -1.01 -69.31
CA ALA A 1040 5.88 -1.22 -70.46
C ALA A 1040 4.71 -2.21 -70.20
N GLY A 1041 4.70 -2.94 -69.07
CA GLY A 1041 3.71 -3.98 -68.81
C GLY A 1041 3.88 -5.26 -69.63
N LEU A 1042 5.06 -5.47 -70.23
CA LEU A 1042 5.44 -6.76 -70.83
C LEU A 1042 5.85 -7.77 -69.76
N LEU A 1043 6.61 -7.30 -68.76
CA LEU A 1043 6.91 -8.03 -67.54
C LEU A 1043 6.04 -7.52 -66.38
N VAL A 1044 5.79 -8.38 -65.39
CA VAL A 1044 5.05 -8.10 -64.15
C VAL A 1044 5.81 -8.70 -62.97
N SER A 1045 5.65 -8.10 -61.78
CA SER A 1045 6.21 -8.69 -60.54
C SER A 1045 5.60 -10.06 -60.27
N ALA A 1046 6.44 -11.01 -59.88
CA ALA A 1046 6.05 -12.34 -59.43
C ALA A 1046 6.08 -12.50 -57.90
N ASP A 1047 6.45 -11.44 -57.16
CA ASP A 1047 6.62 -11.51 -55.71
C ASP A 1047 5.28 -11.62 -54.97
N ALA A 1048 5.19 -12.47 -53.95
CA ALA A 1048 3.99 -12.57 -53.10
C ALA A 1048 3.67 -11.27 -52.34
N ARG A 1049 4.69 -10.44 -52.08
CA ARG A 1049 4.59 -9.10 -51.48
C ARG A 1049 5.30 -8.10 -52.40
N PRO A 1050 4.61 -7.49 -53.40
CA PRO A 1050 5.25 -6.58 -54.35
C PRO A 1050 5.81 -5.34 -53.63
N GLY A 1051 7.13 -5.25 -53.57
CA GLY A 1051 7.86 -4.06 -53.12
C GLY A 1051 7.99 -3.01 -54.23
N PRO A 1052 8.69 -1.89 -53.96
CA PRO A 1052 8.95 -0.86 -54.99
C PRO A 1052 9.91 -1.34 -56.10
N VAL A 1053 10.74 -2.35 -55.80
CA VAL A 1053 11.62 -3.04 -56.77
C VAL A 1053 11.38 -4.54 -56.62
N PRO A 1054 10.89 -5.23 -57.67
CA PRO A 1054 10.58 -6.66 -57.56
C PRO A 1054 11.85 -7.50 -57.39
N THR A 1055 11.73 -8.67 -56.75
CA THR A 1055 12.84 -9.65 -56.74
C THR A 1055 12.84 -10.47 -58.02
N HIS A 1056 11.66 -10.95 -58.40
CA HIS A 1056 11.43 -11.72 -59.61
C HIS A 1056 10.32 -11.09 -60.45
N VAL A 1057 10.45 -11.23 -61.77
CA VAL A 1057 9.46 -10.85 -62.75
C VAL A 1057 9.11 -12.02 -63.66
N ARG A 1058 7.97 -11.94 -64.31
CA ARG A 1058 7.51 -12.88 -65.35
C ARG A 1058 6.79 -12.12 -66.45
N PHE A 1059 6.55 -12.72 -67.60
CA PHE A 1059 5.71 -12.09 -68.62
C PHE A 1059 4.26 -11.94 -68.13
N PHE A 1060 3.57 -10.87 -68.57
CA PHE A 1060 2.19 -10.58 -68.16
C PHE A 1060 1.20 -11.73 -68.47
N HIS A 1061 1.51 -12.54 -69.48
CA HIS A 1061 0.84 -13.79 -69.79
C HIS A 1061 1.82 -14.79 -70.41
N ASP A 1062 1.70 -16.04 -69.99
CA ASP A 1062 2.56 -17.17 -70.36
C ASP A 1062 2.81 -17.36 -71.86
N SER A 1063 1.76 -17.16 -72.66
CA SER A 1063 1.84 -17.31 -74.11
C SER A 1063 2.72 -16.27 -74.80
N MET A 1064 2.99 -15.12 -74.18
CA MET A 1064 3.97 -14.15 -74.69
C MET A 1064 5.39 -14.72 -74.59
N GLN A 1065 5.72 -15.39 -73.48
CA GLN A 1065 7.01 -16.07 -73.31
C GLN A 1065 7.14 -17.24 -74.29
N SER A 1066 6.07 -18.03 -74.47
CA SER A 1066 6.04 -19.12 -75.46
C SER A 1066 6.20 -18.63 -76.90
N TYR A 1067 5.59 -17.50 -77.26
CA TYR A 1067 5.76 -16.84 -78.56
C TYR A 1067 7.20 -16.36 -78.79
N LEU A 1068 7.79 -15.67 -77.81
CA LEU A 1068 9.17 -15.17 -77.89
C LEU A 1068 10.19 -16.33 -77.97
N THR A 1069 9.95 -17.41 -77.21
CA THR A 1069 10.78 -18.62 -77.30
C THR A 1069 10.66 -19.29 -78.67
N ALA A 1070 9.44 -19.43 -79.20
CA ALA A 1070 9.22 -20.00 -80.53
C ALA A 1070 9.91 -19.18 -81.64
N ARG A 1071 9.89 -17.85 -81.54
CA ARG A 1071 10.64 -16.94 -82.43
C ARG A 1071 12.15 -17.11 -82.31
N ALA A 1072 12.68 -17.16 -81.10
CA ALA A 1072 14.11 -17.36 -80.86
C ALA A 1072 14.59 -18.73 -81.40
N LEU A 1073 13.78 -19.78 -81.23
CA LEU A 1073 14.03 -21.11 -81.80
C LEU A 1073 13.98 -21.08 -83.33
N TYR A 1074 12.99 -20.41 -83.93
CA TYR A 1074 12.94 -20.24 -85.39
C TYR A 1074 14.16 -19.49 -85.92
N ALA A 1075 14.53 -18.36 -85.32
CA ALA A 1075 15.73 -17.61 -85.70
C ALA A 1075 17.01 -18.46 -85.63
N ARG A 1076 17.13 -19.35 -84.63
CA ARG A 1076 18.27 -20.27 -84.46
C ARG A 1076 18.27 -21.45 -85.44
N HIS A 1077 17.09 -21.96 -85.83
CA HIS A 1077 16.95 -23.22 -86.58
C HIS A 1077 16.41 -23.07 -88.02
N ALA A 1078 15.94 -21.92 -88.47
CA ALA A 1078 15.32 -21.74 -89.80
C ALA A 1078 16.26 -22.10 -90.96
N SER A 1079 17.55 -21.79 -90.83
CA SER A 1079 18.60 -22.13 -91.81
C SER A 1079 19.18 -23.54 -91.66
N GLN A 1080 18.83 -24.28 -90.60
CA GLN A 1080 19.35 -25.62 -90.35
C GLN A 1080 18.58 -26.68 -91.17
N ALA A 1081 19.27 -27.76 -91.52
CA ALA A 1081 18.68 -28.85 -92.30
C ALA A 1081 17.61 -29.67 -91.54
N ARG A 1082 17.55 -29.57 -90.21
CA ARG A 1082 16.61 -30.29 -89.33
C ARG A 1082 16.03 -29.37 -88.27
N TRP A 1083 14.81 -29.65 -87.85
CA TRP A 1083 14.06 -28.92 -86.81
C TRP A 1083 13.80 -29.79 -85.57
N ASP A 1084 14.83 -30.52 -85.11
CA ASP A 1084 14.74 -31.45 -83.97
C ASP A 1084 14.33 -30.75 -82.65
N CYS A 1085 14.43 -29.41 -82.57
CA CYS A 1085 13.88 -28.61 -81.47
C CYS A 1085 12.35 -28.75 -81.30
N LEU A 1086 11.60 -29.03 -82.38
CA LEU A 1086 10.16 -29.28 -82.33
C LEU A 1086 9.80 -30.50 -81.48
N TRP A 1087 10.66 -31.54 -81.50
CA TRP A 1087 10.42 -32.75 -80.71
C TRP A 1087 10.59 -32.48 -79.22
N ARG A 1088 11.60 -31.70 -78.86
CA ARG A 1088 11.79 -31.22 -77.48
C ARG A 1088 10.63 -30.33 -77.02
N ALA A 1089 10.20 -29.39 -77.84
CA ALA A 1089 9.08 -28.50 -77.52
C ALA A 1089 7.77 -29.27 -77.28
N ALA A 1090 7.50 -30.32 -78.06
CA ALA A 1090 6.29 -31.14 -77.90
C ALA A 1090 6.39 -32.18 -76.76
N GLY A 1091 7.53 -32.86 -76.64
CA GLY A 1091 7.67 -34.08 -75.83
C GLY A 1091 8.28 -33.90 -74.45
N GLU A 1092 9.13 -32.89 -74.19
CA GLU A 1092 9.77 -32.77 -72.87
C GLU A 1092 8.72 -32.51 -71.78
N PRO A 1093 8.68 -33.29 -70.66
CA PRO A 1093 7.67 -33.15 -69.61
C PRO A 1093 7.52 -31.74 -69.04
N GLY A 1094 8.56 -30.91 -69.07
CA GLY A 1094 8.49 -29.50 -68.70
C GLY A 1094 7.58 -28.66 -69.59
N PHE A 1095 7.55 -28.94 -70.91
CA PHE A 1095 6.69 -28.25 -71.87
C PHE A 1095 5.39 -29.03 -72.12
N ALA A 1096 5.43 -30.36 -72.22
CA ALA A 1096 4.28 -31.22 -72.53
C ALA A 1096 3.13 -31.08 -71.50
N ARG A 1097 3.45 -30.80 -70.23
CA ARG A 1097 2.48 -30.50 -69.17
C ARG A 1097 1.84 -29.13 -69.31
N GLU A 1098 2.47 -28.20 -70.02
CA GLU A 1098 1.98 -26.85 -70.24
C GLU A 1098 1.02 -26.77 -71.42
N GLN A 1099 -0.09 -27.50 -71.32
CA GLN A 1099 -1.11 -27.54 -72.37
C GLN A 1099 -1.73 -26.17 -72.65
N SER A 1100 -2.12 -25.96 -73.91
CA SER A 1100 -2.77 -24.75 -74.39
C SER A 1100 -3.89 -25.07 -75.37
N ASP A 1101 -4.82 -24.13 -75.53
CA ASP A 1101 -5.96 -24.18 -76.46
C ASP A 1101 -5.78 -23.20 -77.65
N LEU A 1102 -4.55 -22.71 -77.90
CA LEU A 1102 -4.31 -21.64 -78.86
C LEU A 1102 -4.45 -22.12 -80.32
N MET A 1103 -3.95 -23.32 -80.62
CA MET A 1103 -4.19 -24.02 -81.89
C MET A 1103 -5.32 -25.04 -81.73
N THR A 1104 -5.09 -26.03 -80.87
CA THR A 1104 -5.91 -27.23 -80.71
C THR A 1104 -6.00 -27.61 -79.23
N GLU A 1105 -6.85 -28.58 -78.89
CA GLU A 1105 -7.02 -29.10 -77.53
C GLU A 1105 -5.87 -30.03 -77.05
N ALA A 1106 -4.74 -30.08 -77.76
CA ALA A 1106 -3.64 -30.98 -77.44
C ALA A 1106 -2.25 -30.41 -77.77
N GLY A 1107 -1.26 -30.85 -77.01
CA GLY A 1107 0.14 -30.42 -77.13
C GLY A 1107 0.51 -29.26 -76.19
N SER A 1108 1.82 -29.04 -76.08
CA SER A 1108 2.37 -27.93 -75.28
C SER A 1108 2.10 -26.58 -75.93
N GLU A 1109 1.98 -25.55 -75.09
CA GLU A 1109 1.87 -24.15 -75.50
C GLU A 1109 3.04 -23.72 -76.39
N LEU A 1110 4.26 -24.18 -76.07
CA LEU A 1110 5.46 -23.88 -76.85
C LEU A 1110 5.42 -24.55 -78.23
N PHE A 1111 5.00 -25.81 -78.33
CA PHE A 1111 4.90 -26.50 -79.63
C PHE A 1111 3.81 -25.89 -80.52
N GLN A 1112 2.65 -25.54 -79.94
CA GLN A 1112 1.61 -24.78 -80.66
C GLN A 1112 2.14 -23.43 -81.15
N MET A 1113 2.90 -22.69 -80.35
CA MET A 1113 3.55 -21.45 -80.78
C MET A 1113 4.61 -21.66 -81.85
N CYS A 1114 5.43 -22.72 -81.75
CA CYS A 1114 6.38 -23.09 -82.82
C CYS A 1114 5.65 -23.36 -84.14
N SER A 1115 4.52 -24.08 -84.12
CA SER A 1115 3.76 -24.38 -85.35
C SER A 1115 3.13 -23.15 -86.02
N TYR A 1116 2.85 -22.09 -85.27
CA TYR A 1116 2.55 -20.78 -85.86
C TYR A 1116 3.81 -20.16 -86.45
N VAL A 1117 4.83 -19.93 -85.62
CA VAL A 1117 6.04 -19.15 -85.99
C VAL A 1117 6.83 -19.76 -87.14
N PHE A 1118 6.99 -21.08 -87.18
CA PHE A 1118 7.73 -21.81 -88.22
C PHE A 1118 6.96 -21.86 -89.55
N GLY A 1119 5.69 -21.47 -89.56
CA GLY A 1119 4.79 -21.58 -90.70
C GLY A 1119 4.20 -22.97 -90.85
N TYR A 1120 2.91 -23.04 -91.20
CA TYR A 1120 2.22 -24.30 -91.46
C TYR A 1120 2.36 -24.69 -92.94
N ASP A 1121 3.58 -25.06 -93.34
CA ASP A 1121 3.97 -25.32 -94.73
C ASP A 1121 4.38 -26.79 -94.99
N ALA A 1122 4.84 -27.07 -96.20
CA ALA A 1122 5.32 -28.40 -96.58
C ALA A 1122 6.56 -28.85 -95.79
N ARG A 1123 7.42 -27.91 -95.34
CA ARG A 1123 8.63 -28.20 -94.58
C ARG A 1123 8.29 -28.62 -93.15
N LEU A 1124 7.38 -27.91 -92.48
CA LEU A 1124 6.89 -28.32 -91.16
C LEU A 1124 6.26 -29.71 -91.23
N LYS A 1125 5.36 -29.96 -92.19
CA LYS A 1125 4.74 -31.28 -92.38
C LYS A 1125 5.78 -32.40 -92.57
N ALA A 1126 6.78 -32.18 -93.43
CA ALA A 1126 7.85 -33.15 -93.66
C ALA A 1126 8.66 -33.45 -92.40
N GLU A 1127 9.03 -32.43 -91.62
CA GLU A 1127 9.77 -32.61 -90.37
C GLU A 1127 8.92 -33.30 -89.27
N LEU A 1128 7.62 -33.01 -89.17
CA LEU A 1128 6.73 -33.72 -88.24
C LEU A 1128 6.59 -35.21 -88.62
N ALA A 1129 6.42 -35.51 -89.92
CA ALA A 1129 6.35 -36.89 -90.42
C ALA A 1129 7.66 -37.65 -90.21
N ARG A 1130 8.81 -37.07 -90.59
CA ARG A 1130 10.15 -37.65 -90.40
C ARG A 1130 10.42 -38.03 -88.95
N HIS A 1131 10.08 -37.15 -88.01
CA HIS A 1131 10.23 -37.43 -86.58
C HIS A 1131 9.33 -38.58 -86.10
N LEU A 1132 8.09 -38.68 -86.60
CA LEU A 1132 7.18 -39.77 -86.25
C LEU A 1132 7.63 -41.12 -86.83
N GLU A 1133 8.18 -41.13 -88.05
CA GLU A 1133 8.79 -42.31 -88.68
C GLU A 1133 10.03 -42.78 -87.89
N LEU A 1134 10.97 -41.88 -87.58
CA LEU A 1134 12.13 -42.20 -86.74
C LEU A 1134 11.71 -42.66 -85.32
N CYS A 1135 10.65 -42.08 -84.77
CA CYS A 1135 10.09 -42.51 -83.49
C CYS A 1135 9.47 -43.91 -83.58
N ALA A 1136 8.77 -44.22 -84.67
CA ALA A 1136 8.16 -45.51 -84.94
C ALA A 1136 9.21 -46.62 -85.06
N GLU A 1137 10.29 -46.37 -85.81
CA GLU A 1137 11.42 -47.30 -85.94
C GLU A 1137 12.10 -47.56 -84.59
N ALA A 1138 12.33 -46.51 -83.79
CA ALA A 1138 13.12 -46.60 -82.55
C ALA A 1138 12.32 -47.00 -81.30
N ASN A 1139 10.98 -47.04 -81.34
CA ASN A 1139 10.13 -47.26 -80.15
C ASN A 1139 9.02 -48.31 -80.35
N ASP A 1140 9.15 -49.24 -81.31
CA ASP A 1140 8.14 -50.30 -81.57
C ASP A 1140 7.79 -51.12 -80.32
N GLU A 1141 8.77 -51.45 -79.48
CA GLU A 1141 8.57 -52.18 -78.21
C GLU A 1141 8.04 -51.30 -77.07
N ARG A 1142 8.18 -49.97 -77.17
CA ARG A 1142 7.90 -49.02 -76.08
C ARG A 1142 6.54 -48.33 -76.21
N LEU A 1143 6.05 -48.15 -77.43
CA LEU A 1143 4.72 -47.60 -77.69
C LEU A 1143 3.67 -48.70 -77.64
N ASN A 1144 2.48 -48.39 -77.11
CA ASN A 1144 1.35 -49.31 -77.13
C ASN A 1144 0.34 -48.92 -78.21
N LYS A 1145 -0.33 -49.93 -78.79
CA LYS A 1145 -1.31 -49.71 -79.88
C LYS A 1145 -2.48 -48.83 -79.44
N GLU A 1146 -2.93 -48.98 -78.19
CA GLU A 1146 -4.05 -48.19 -77.66
C GLU A 1146 -3.69 -46.71 -77.47
N GLY A 1147 -2.48 -46.38 -77.01
CA GLY A 1147 -2.00 -45.01 -76.90
C GLY A 1147 -1.84 -44.33 -78.25
N ILE A 1148 -1.35 -45.05 -79.27
CA ILE A 1148 -1.31 -44.54 -80.65
C ILE A 1148 -2.73 -44.29 -81.18
N LEU A 1149 -3.65 -45.23 -80.99
CA LEU A 1149 -5.06 -45.05 -81.41
C LEU A 1149 -5.78 -43.96 -80.61
N ALA A 1150 -5.41 -43.70 -79.36
CA ALA A 1150 -5.92 -42.59 -78.57
C ALA A 1150 -5.34 -41.24 -79.06
N ALA A 1151 -4.07 -41.23 -79.49
CA ALA A 1151 -3.40 -40.06 -80.04
C ALA A 1151 -4.07 -39.56 -81.34
N VAL A 1152 -4.48 -40.47 -82.21
CA VAL A 1152 -5.21 -40.18 -83.46
C VAL A 1152 -6.54 -39.42 -83.21
N PRO A 1153 -6.91 -38.42 -84.04
CA PRO A 1153 -8.22 -37.75 -83.99
C PRO A 1153 -9.41 -38.71 -84.15
N GLU A 1154 -10.52 -38.47 -83.45
CA GLU A 1154 -11.61 -39.45 -83.31
C GLU A 1154 -12.17 -39.95 -84.65
N ALA A 1155 -12.28 -39.08 -85.65
CA ALA A 1155 -12.79 -39.40 -86.99
C ALA A 1155 -11.93 -40.45 -87.73
N LEU A 1156 -10.63 -40.51 -87.47
CA LEU A 1156 -9.67 -41.41 -88.14
C LEU A 1156 -9.41 -42.71 -87.36
N ARG A 1157 -9.79 -42.77 -86.08
CA ARG A 1157 -9.63 -43.97 -85.25
C ARG A 1157 -10.31 -45.23 -85.82
N PRO A 1158 -11.52 -45.19 -86.44
CA PRO A 1158 -12.16 -46.39 -86.98
C PRO A 1158 -11.40 -47.02 -88.16
N GLU A 1159 -10.69 -46.21 -88.93
CA GLU A 1159 -9.87 -46.64 -90.06
C GLU A 1159 -8.59 -47.32 -89.55
N LEU A 1160 -7.81 -46.62 -88.73
CA LEU A 1160 -6.56 -47.15 -88.17
C LEU A 1160 -6.77 -48.32 -87.19
N ARG A 1161 -7.94 -48.45 -86.55
CA ARG A 1161 -8.32 -49.65 -85.75
C ARG A 1161 -8.40 -50.93 -86.58
N LYS A 1162 -8.64 -50.84 -87.90
CA LYS A 1162 -8.63 -52.03 -88.78
C LYS A 1162 -7.19 -52.48 -89.03
N SER A 1163 -6.32 -51.55 -89.42
CA SER A 1163 -4.89 -51.81 -89.69
C SER A 1163 -4.11 -52.23 -88.42
N GLY A 1164 -4.37 -51.58 -87.29
CA GLY A 1164 -3.67 -51.84 -86.02
C GLY A 1164 -3.89 -53.22 -85.40
N ARG A 1165 -4.87 -54.00 -85.88
CA ARG A 1165 -4.99 -55.43 -85.50
C ARG A 1165 -3.83 -56.27 -86.02
N VAL A 1166 -3.24 -55.90 -87.16
CA VAL A 1166 -2.19 -56.66 -87.86
C VAL A 1166 -0.80 -56.06 -87.67
N LEU A 1167 -0.68 -54.73 -87.73
CA LEU A 1167 0.61 -54.02 -87.65
C LEU A 1167 1.22 -54.07 -86.23
N SER A 1168 2.55 -53.96 -86.10
CA SER A 1168 3.22 -53.69 -84.82
C SER A 1168 2.97 -52.23 -84.36
N PRO A 1169 3.30 -51.83 -83.10
CA PRO A 1169 3.05 -50.46 -82.65
C PRO A 1169 3.78 -49.39 -83.47
N GLY A 1170 5.05 -49.60 -83.83
CA GLY A 1170 5.82 -48.73 -84.72
C GLY A 1170 5.21 -48.67 -86.12
N LEU A 1171 4.94 -49.82 -86.76
CA LEU A 1171 4.29 -49.83 -88.08
C LEU A 1171 2.90 -49.16 -88.06
N LEU A 1172 2.15 -49.28 -86.95
CA LEU A 1172 0.89 -48.58 -86.75
C LEU A 1172 1.09 -47.06 -86.58
N LEU A 1173 2.18 -46.62 -85.96
CA LEU A 1173 2.54 -45.19 -85.88
C LEU A 1173 2.95 -44.63 -87.25
N SER A 1174 3.73 -45.37 -88.05
CA SER A 1174 4.08 -44.95 -89.42
C SER A 1174 2.84 -44.83 -90.30
N GLU A 1175 1.93 -45.81 -90.25
CA GLU A 1175 0.66 -45.74 -90.98
C GLU A 1175 -0.26 -44.63 -90.45
N ALA A 1176 -0.27 -44.39 -89.13
CA ALA A 1176 -0.99 -43.26 -88.54
C ALA A 1176 -0.40 -41.91 -89.01
N SER A 1177 0.93 -41.80 -89.11
CA SER A 1177 1.63 -40.61 -89.65
C SER A 1177 1.20 -40.33 -91.09
N ARG A 1178 1.19 -41.37 -91.94
CA ARG A 1178 0.74 -41.28 -93.34
C ARG A 1178 -0.72 -40.83 -93.45
N VAL A 1179 -1.66 -41.55 -92.82
CA VAL A 1179 -3.10 -41.23 -92.85
C VAL A 1179 -3.38 -39.83 -92.29
N CYS A 1180 -2.71 -39.44 -91.21
CA CYS A 1180 -2.89 -38.12 -90.61
C CYS A 1180 -2.23 -36.99 -91.41
N GLY A 1181 -1.21 -37.28 -92.22
CA GLY A 1181 -0.57 -36.33 -93.14
C GLY A 1181 -1.38 -36.07 -94.41
N GLU A 1182 -2.12 -37.09 -94.89
CA GLU A 1182 -3.04 -37.00 -96.03
C GLU A 1182 -4.38 -36.32 -95.67
N TYR A 1183 -4.75 -36.30 -94.39
CA TYR A 1183 -5.99 -35.68 -93.92
C TYR A 1183 -5.96 -34.14 -93.97
N ALA A 1184 -7.14 -33.54 -94.16
CA ALA A 1184 -7.36 -32.11 -94.42
C ALA A 1184 -6.45 -31.17 -93.61
N ASP A 1185 -5.77 -30.28 -94.34
CA ASP A 1185 -4.81 -29.30 -93.82
C ASP A 1185 -3.77 -29.83 -92.82
N GLY A 1186 -3.52 -31.15 -92.79
CA GLY A 1186 -2.52 -31.82 -91.94
C GLY A 1186 -2.68 -31.60 -90.43
N GLU A 1187 -3.83 -31.11 -89.96
CA GLU A 1187 -4.09 -30.88 -88.53
C GLU A 1187 -4.04 -32.17 -87.73
N ALA A 1188 -4.48 -33.28 -88.36
CA ALA A 1188 -4.39 -34.61 -87.78
C ALA A 1188 -2.93 -35.02 -87.51
N LEU A 1189 -1.99 -34.70 -88.42
CA LEU A 1189 -0.56 -35.01 -88.24
C LEU A 1189 0.03 -34.22 -87.06
N PHE A 1190 -0.34 -32.94 -86.93
CA PHE A 1190 0.05 -32.10 -85.81
C PHE A 1190 -0.49 -32.64 -84.47
N LEU A 1191 -1.76 -33.05 -84.43
CA LEU A 1191 -2.40 -33.65 -83.24
C LEU A 1191 -1.77 -34.99 -82.86
N LEU A 1192 -1.47 -35.85 -83.83
CA LEU A 1192 -0.77 -37.11 -83.62
C LEU A 1192 0.61 -36.85 -83.02
N TYR A 1193 1.41 -35.96 -83.63
CA TYR A 1193 2.73 -35.56 -83.16
C TYR A 1193 2.71 -35.05 -81.72
N ALA A 1194 1.82 -34.09 -81.43
CA ALA A 1194 1.66 -33.47 -80.12
C ALA A 1194 1.32 -34.46 -79.00
N ARG A 1195 0.67 -35.58 -79.34
CA ARG A 1195 0.24 -36.62 -78.39
C ARG A 1195 1.22 -37.79 -78.30
N ILE A 1196 1.99 -38.07 -79.35
CA ILE A 1196 3.01 -39.14 -79.37
C ILE A 1196 4.33 -38.70 -78.75
N ALA A 1197 4.80 -37.47 -79.02
CA ALA A 1197 6.11 -37.01 -78.52
C ALA A 1197 6.26 -37.10 -76.98
N PRO A 1198 5.23 -36.80 -76.14
CA PRO A 1198 5.31 -37.02 -74.70
C PRO A 1198 5.40 -38.50 -74.28
N LEU A 1199 4.75 -39.42 -75.03
CA LEU A 1199 4.76 -40.86 -74.74
C LEU A 1199 6.13 -41.49 -75.06
N ALA A 1200 6.80 -40.98 -76.09
CA ALA A 1200 8.12 -41.43 -76.51
C ALA A 1200 9.29 -40.75 -75.75
N TRP A 1201 9.07 -39.64 -75.04
CA TRP A 1201 10.13 -38.97 -74.28
C TRP A 1201 10.77 -39.90 -73.23
N PRO A 1202 12.10 -39.94 -73.02
CA PRO A 1202 13.14 -39.01 -73.48
C PRO A 1202 13.86 -39.42 -74.77
N TRP A 1203 13.24 -40.23 -75.64
CA TRP A 1203 13.79 -40.47 -76.97
C TRP A 1203 13.92 -39.14 -77.73
N LYS A 1204 15.03 -38.96 -78.44
CA LYS A 1204 15.36 -37.78 -79.23
C LYS A 1204 15.75 -38.22 -80.65
N PRO A 1205 15.36 -37.48 -81.70
CA PRO A 1205 16.00 -37.60 -83.00
C PRO A 1205 17.49 -37.27 -82.83
N GLU A 1206 18.40 -38.16 -83.22
CA GLU A 1206 19.83 -37.96 -82.93
C GLU A 1206 20.44 -36.81 -83.73
N GLY A 1207 21.00 -35.84 -83.00
CA GLY A 1207 22.11 -35.00 -83.45
C GLY A 1207 23.44 -35.70 -83.14
N SER A 1208 24.44 -35.50 -84.00
CA SER A 1208 25.74 -36.18 -83.93
C SER A 1208 26.47 -35.98 -82.59
N LYS A 1209 27.09 -37.06 -82.09
CA LYS A 1209 27.99 -37.04 -80.93
C LYS A 1209 29.22 -36.15 -81.19
N GLU A 1210 29.23 -34.95 -80.62
CA GLU A 1210 30.48 -34.20 -80.41
C GLU A 1210 31.02 -34.46 -79.00
N THR A 1211 32.35 -34.57 -78.94
CA THR A 1211 33.15 -35.13 -77.84
C THR A 1211 33.02 -34.39 -76.52
N ALA A 1212 32.68 -35.11 -75.45
CA ALA A 1212 32.87 -34.64 -74.08
C ALA A 1212 34.37 -34.67 -73.71
N SER A 1213 35.01 -33.50 -73.70
CA SER A 1213 36.35 -33.32 -73.13
C SER A 1213 36.29 -33.33 -71.60
N ARG A 1214 37.23 -34.04 -70.99
CA ARG A 1214 37.44 -34.13 -69.54
C ARG A 1214 37.68 -32.74 -68.92
N GLU A 1215 36.98 -32.43 -67.85
CA GLU A 1215 37.54 -31.72 -66.69
C GLU A 1215 36.62 -32.02 -65.48
N GLY A 1216 37.19 -32.63 -64.44
CA GLY A 1216 36.41 -33.31 -63.39
C GLY A 1216 37.30 -33.98 -62.37
N ALA A 1217 38.30 -33.24 -61.90
CA ALA A 1217 39.19 -33.63 -60.81
C ALA A 1217 39.76 -32.35 -60.17
N ASP A 1218 38.96 -31.69 -59.32
CA ASP A 1218 39.42 -31.11 -58.06
C ASP A 1218 38.24 -30.47 -57.28
N ALA A 1219 38.46 -30.32 -55.96
CA ALA A 1219 37.58 -29.77 -54.93
C ALA A 1219 36.49 -30.72 -54.36
N ALA A 1220 36.75 -31.14 -53.11
CA ALA A 1220 35.82 -31.77 -52.17
C ALA A 1220 35.10 -30.72 -51.30
#